data_AF-A0A7Y2AY15-F1
#
_entry.id   AF-A0A7Y2AY15-F1
#
_cell.length_a   1.000
_cell.length_b   1.000
_cell.length_c   1.000
_cell.angle_alpha   90.00
_cell.angle_beta   90.00
_cell.angle_gamma   90.00
#
_symmetry.space_group_name_H-M   'P 1'
#
loop_
_entity.id
_entity.type
_entity.pdbx_description
1 polymer ?
#
loop_
_entity_poly.entity_id
_entity_poly.type
_entity_poly.pdbx_seq_one_letter_code
_entity_poly.pdbx_strand_id
1 'polypeptide(L)'
;MMTRFLTRFALVALLSTQAMAATIEIQNGDDPGEGFNDPNPPTNANQRGNNPATTLGQMRLNVFEAAADVWGDILQSNQTITVNAKFDELTCGENSGTLGSAGATSSATSFTGGENGVSYVVALAESLGNANFNGSSAEINATFNSLVDSDANCLGGGGFYYGLDGNPPAGTSNLFTTVLHELGHGLGFNSLTDVAPDGSGGFLGAGGFPDTFSRNLLDLDSGKTWDQMNNAERKASALNEPSLVWNGANATADRANHLGGSPELVINAPGSIAGTFEAVLGDEPTIILTTGGVTADVVDGNNFGDGCSQINEGSFTGRIILFDATESCTAVFPAFFSEFATGAVGVLIADTTGSGLPDVSGQVSNQEITIPYIGITKAVADSIRANIGSANVTIRRSTTVLNGENQGKVKMHAPAEFSEGASVSHWSKSASPDLLMEPSLGALDHEDVDLTAAAFADIGWFLTNQPQGFTINAGLNDAWVSSTAPLQGFFFTVYPDLGFFFMSLFTFDSQIFGGGNTATFAASDQRWVTGGAFYNGDSVTIPVELTTGGIFNGSNPTAGQTPNYGTITITFINCNQATLTYNFPGQNLSGQLTLTRVVTDNVALCQSMQQEDPTSVNTATLLAESNHAELELAQSIPDYVDPPLAPYSPNANMAVNINAGMNDAWVSALAPLQGLFFTVYPDLGLLFLSWFTFDSVLSGGNTATFGASDQRWVTGAGFYSGNSVTVPVELTSGGIFLGSNPTASQQANYGTITITFNSCNEAILTYDFPSVGLSGMMTLTRVVEDNISLCEMLASG
;
A
#
# COMPACT_ATOMS: atom_id res chain seq x y z
N MET A 1 24.10 41.44 -56.67
CA MET A 1 23.42 42.08 -55.54
C MET A 1 22.85 40.94 -54.69
N MET A 2 23.58 40.56 -53.64
CA MET A 2 23.23 39.49 -52.72
C MET A 2 22.15 39.98 -51.75
N THR A 3 21.09 39.20 -51.54
CA THR A 3 20.31 39.30 -50.30
C THR A 3 19.76 37.92 -49.98
N ARG A 4 20.38 37.29 -48.99
CA ARG A 4 20.01 36.02 -48.38
C ARG A 4 18.84 36.31 -47.41
N PHE A 5 17.71 35.64 -47.57
CA PHE A 5 16.75 35.46 -46.47
C PHE A 5 17.09 34.13 -45.79
N LEU A 6 17.77 34.21 -44.63
CA LEU A 6 17.82 33.10 -43.69
C LEU A 6 16.49 33.08 -42.93
N THR A 7 15.69 32.05 -43.16
CA THR A 7 14.57 31.67 -42.29
C THR A 7 15.18 31.13 -40.99
N ARG A 8 14.98 31.86 -39.88
CA ARG A 8 15.38 31.41 -38.54
C ARG A 8 14.49 30.22 -38.15
N PHE A 9 15.08 29.03 -38.06
CA PHE A 9 14.51 27.95 -37.25
C PHE A 9 14.63 28.37 -35.79
N ALA A 10 13.51 28.68 -35.14
CA ALA A 10 13.43 28.75 -33.70
C ALA A 10 13.41 27.31 -33.18
N LEU A 11 14.55 26.86 -32.66
CA LEU A 11 14.64 25.63 -31.88
C LEU A 11 13.96 25.92 -30.53
N VAL A 12 12.68 25.57 -30.40
CA VAL A 12 12.00 25.53 -29.11
C VAL A 12 12.49 24.26 -28.43
N ALA A 13 13.45 24.38 -27.53
CA ALA A 13 13.77 23.32 -26.59
C ALA A 13 12.58 23.20 -25.63
N LEU A 14 11.73 22.19 -25.85
CA LEU A 14 10.78 21.73 -24.84
C LEU A 14 11.60 21.09 -23.72
N LEU A 15 11.84 21.87 -22.66
CA LEU A 15 12.32 21.35 -21.39
C LEU A 15 11.18 20.52 -20.80
N SER A 16 11.34 19.20 -20.81
CA SER A 16 10.60 18.29 -19.94
C SER A 16 10.90 18.69 -18.50
N THR A 17 9.92 19.20 -17.76
CA THR A 17 10.03 19.35 -16.31
C THR A 17 9.93 17.95 -15.71
N GLN A 18 11.07 17.28 -15.54
CA GLN A 18 11.14 16.14 -14.62
C GLN A 18 10.71 16.67 -13.24
N ALA A 19 9.78 16.00 -12.56
CA ALA A 19 9.56 16.28 -11.15
C ALA A 19 10.87 15.96 -10.42
N MET A 20 11.46 16.98 -9.81
CA MET A 20 12.75 16.86 -9.14
C MET A 20 12.55 16.50 -7.68
N ALA A 21 13.60 15.95 -7.07
CA ALA A 21 13.74 15.93 -5.61
C ALA A 21 13.39 17.32 -5.04
N ALA A 22 12.64 17.35 -3.96
CA ALA A 22 12.21 18.58 -3.33
C ALA A 22 13.43 19.37 -2.85
N THR A 23 13.38 20.68 -2.99
CA THR A 23 14.41 21.57 -2.41
C THR A 23 13.86 22.16 -1.13
N ILE A 24 14.51 21.88 0.00
CA ILE A 24 14.17 22.44 1.30
C ILE A 24 15.24 23.49 1.67
N GLU A 25 14.84 24.75 1.82
CA GLU A 25 15.75 25.86 2.13
C GLU A 25 15.59 26.29 3.60
N ILE A 26 16.71 26.37 4.32
CA ILE A 26 16.74 26.83 5.71
C ILE A 26 16.90 28.36 5.74
N GLN A 27 15.85 29.03 6.17
CA GLN A 27 15.86 30.46 6.47
C GLN A 27 16.24 30.68 7.95
N ASN A 28 17.36 31.37 8.17
CA ASN A 28 17.84 31.73 9.49
C ASN A 28 16.94 32.82 10.12
N GLY A 29 16.25 32.46 11.19
CA GLY A 29 15.38 33.33 11.98
C GLY A 29 16.00 33.87 13.28
N ASP A 30 17.28 33.61 13.53
CA ASP A 30 18.00 34.04 14.74
C ASP A 30 18.60 35.45 14.63
N ASP A 31 18.70 36.16 15.76
CA ASP A 31 19.44 37.42 15.86
C ASP A 31 20.97 37.19 15.83
N PRO A 32 21.80 38.26 15.68
CA PRO A 32 23.25 38.12 15.72
C PRO A 32 23.77 37.62 17.08
N GLY A 33 24.54 36.52 17.07
CA GLY A 33 25.22 35.99 18.25
C GLY A 33 24.50 34.85 18.98
N GLU A 34 23.35 34.39 18.48
CA GLU A 34 22.59 33.25 19.00
C GLU A 34 22.29 32.23 17.90
N GLY A 35 21.74 31.06 18.27
CA GLY A 35 21.26 30.06 17.31
C GLY A 35 22.24 29.74 16.20
N PHE A 36 21.84 29.92 14.93
CA PHE A 36 22.69 29.77 13.74
C PHE A 36 23.79 30.82 13.59
N ASN A 37 23.70 31.93 14.31
CA ASN A 37 24.67 33.02 14.32
C ASN A 37 25.62 32.97 15.53
N ASP A 38 25.58 31.91 16.35
CA ASP A 38 26.43 31.77 17.54
C ASP A 38 27.91 31.55 17.14
N PRO A 39 28.83 32.46 17.51
CA PRO A 39 30.25 32.37 17.14
C PRO A 39 31.08 31.47 18.07
N ASN A 40 30.51 30.97 19.16
CA ASN A 40 31.24 30.20 20.17
C ASN A 40 31.44 28.75 19.71
N PRO A 41 32.51 28.07 20.13
CA PRO A 41 32.61 26.62 19.99
C PRO A 41 31.58 25.91 20.89
N PRO A 42 31.25 24.63 20.64
CA PRO A 42 30.41 23.85 21.54
C PRO A 42 31.05 23.75 22.93
N THR A 43 30.20 23.71 23.95
CA THR A 43 30.60 23.63 25.36
C THR A 43 31.55 22.45 25.61
N ASN A 44 31.28 21.30 24.99
CA ASN A 44 32.11 20.11 25.06
C ASN A 44 32.58 19.67 23.67
N ALA A 45 33.87 19.33 23.54
CA ALA A 45 34.45 18.95 22.26
C ALA A 45 33.84 17.68 21.63
N ASN A 46 33.28 16.78 22.44
CA ASN A 46 32.61 15.56 21.98
C ASN A 46 31.22 15.83 21.36
N GLN A 47 30.62 17.00 21.57
CA GLN A 47 29.33 17.37 20.96
C GLN A 47 29.45 17.59 19.45
N ARG A 48 30.66 17.84 18.94
CA ARG A 48 30.89 18.14 17.51
C ARG A 48 30.71 16.93 16.60
N GLY A 49 31.12 15.73 17.03
CA GLY A 49 31.20 14.57 16.14
C GLY A 49 32.13 14.80 14.93
N ASN A 50 31.70 14.31 13.77
CA ASN A 50 32.35 14.54 12.47
C ASN A 50 32.08 15.93 11.83
N ASN A 51 31.35 16.84 12.49
CA ASN A 51 30.98 18.13 11.91
C ASN A 51 32.21 19.05 11.69
N PRO A 52 32.48 19.52 10.45
CA PRO A 52 33.69 20.28 10.13
C PRO A 52 33.67 21.73 10.67
N ALA A 53 32.50 22.29 10.95
CA ALA A 53 32.34 23.67 11.40
C ALA A 53 33.00 23.94 12.75
N THR A 54 33.37 25.20 13.06
CA THR A 54 34.04 25.53 14.34
C THR A 54 33.20 26.30 15.34
N THR A 55 32.06 26.82 14.92
CA THR A 55 31.13 27.59 15.76
C THR A 55 29.82 26.81 15.90
N LEU A 56 29.12 27.00 17.03
CA LEU A 56 27.82 26.40 17.30
C LEU A 56 26.82 26.75 16.21
N GLY A 57 26.79 28.01 15.78
CA GLY A 57 25.86 28.45 14.75
C GLY A 57 26.02 27.73 13.42
N GLN A 58 27.27 27.60 12.95
CA GLN A 58 27.53 26.87 11.71
C GLN A 58 27.36 25.35 11.88
N MET A 59 27.67 24.80 13.06
CA MET A 59 27.40 23.37 13.34
C MET A 59 25.91 23.06 13.26
N ARG A 60 25.07 23.90 13.89
CA ARG A 60 23.60 23.81 13.82
C ARG A 60 23.11 23.94 12.38
N LEU A 61 23.59 24.94 11.63
CA LEU A 61 23.17 25.12 10.24
C LEU A 61 23.51 23.89 9.38
N ASN A 62 24.71 23.33 9.51
CA ASN A 62 25.09 22.10 8.80
C ASN A 62 24.16 20.92 9.12
N VAL A 63 23.70 20.80 10.38
CA VAL A 63 22.76 19.76 10.80
C VAL A 63 21.40 19.95 10.14
N PHE A 64 20.92 21.19 10.07
CA PHE A 64 19.64 21.51 9.42
C PHE A 64 19.70 21.31 7.91
N GLU A 65 20.79 21.72 7.26
CA GLU A 65 21.02 21.48 5.84
C GLU A 65 21.04 19.97 5.55
N ALA A 66 21.75 19.17 6.36
CA ALA A 66 21.78 17.73 6.17
C ALA A 66 20.40 17.05 6.38
N ALA A 67 19.63 17.50 7.38
CA ALA A 67 18.27 16.98 7.60
C ALA A 67 17.29 17.42 6.49
N ALA A 68 17.45 18.64 5.98
CA ALA A 68 16.71 19.15 4.83
C ALA A 68 17.03 18.35 3.56
N ASP A 69 18.29 17.98 3.34
CA ASP A 69 18.72 17.13 2.22
C ASP A 69 18.06 15.74 2.29
N VAL A 70 17.97 15.10 3.46
CA VAL A 70 17.27 13.80 3.60
C VAL A 70 15.81 13.89 3.16
N TRP A 71 15.04 14.85 3.68
CA TRP A 71 13.64 15.01 3.27
C TRP A 71 13.51 15.48 1.81
N GLY A 72 14.43 16.32 1.34
CA GLY A 72 14.49 16.79 -0.05
C GLY A 72 14.74 15.64 -1.02
N ASP A 73 15.62 14.70 -0.67
CA ASP A 73 15.91 13.50 -1.44
C ASP A 73 14.77 12.50 -1.44
N ILE A 74 13.86 12.53 -0.46
CA ILE A 74 12.72 11.61 -0.35
C ILE A 74 11.48 12.14 -1.07
N LEU A 75 11.20 13.44 -0.97
CA LEU A 75 9.98 14.06 -1.48
C LEU A 75 10.17 14.62 -2.89
N GLN A 76 9.11 14.66 -3.68
CA GLN A 76 9.09 15.36 -4.95
C GLN A 76 8.33 16.68 -4.82
N SER A 77 8.94 17.76 -5.31
CA SER A 77 8.31 19.07 -5.39
C SER A 77 9.00 19.95 -6.42
N ASN A 78 8.22 20.64 -7.24
CA ASN A 78 8.73 21.69 -8.12
C ASN A 78 8.75 23.07 -7.43
N GLN A 79 8.26 23.16 -6.20
CA GLN A 79 8.32 24.36 -5.37
C GLN A 79 9.39 24.19 -4.28
N THR A 80 10.15 25.24 -4.01
CA THR A 80 11.07 25.29 -2.86
C THR A 80 10.25 25.36 -1.58
N ILE A 81 10.57 24.50 -0.61
CA ILE A 81 9.97 24.50 0.72
C ILE A 81 10.90 25.29 1.63
N THR A 82 10.46 26.43 2.12
CA THR A 82 11.22 27.30 3.01
C THR A 82 10.90 26.98 4.46
N VAL A 83 11.94 26.74 5.25
CA VAL A 83 11.87 26.49 6.70
C VAL A 83 12.44 27.70 7.43
N ASN A 84 11.60 28.49 8.07
CA ASN A 84 12.06 29.53 8.99
C ASN A 84 12.39 28.89 10.34
N ALA A 85 13.68 28.72 10.60
CA ALA A 85 14.21 28.03 11.76
C ALA A 85 14.97 28.99 12.69
N LYS A 86 14.87 28.76 14.01
CA LYS A 86 15.58 29.53 15.04
C LYS A 86 15.78 28.71 16.33
N PHE A 87 16.64 29.21 17.22
CA PHE A 87 16.87 28.68 18.55
C PHE A 87 16.39 29.65 19.63
N ASP A 88 15.27 29.33 20.27
CA ASP A 88 14.71 30.08 21.39
C ASP A 88 14.49 29.17 22.60
N GLU A 89 14.26 29.76 23.77
CA GLU A 89 13.94 28.99 24.97
C GLU A 89 12.59 28.28 24.83
N LEU A 90 12.59 26.95 24.99
CA LEU A 90 11.39 26.13 25.17
C LEU A 90 11.42 25.48 26.56
N THR A 91 10.29 24.92 27.00
CA THR A 91 10.18 24.27 28.31
C THR A 91 11.28 23.23 28.50
N CYS A 92 12.07 23.36 29.55
CA CYS A 92 13.07 22.36 29.93
C CYS A 92 13.28 22.30 31.44
N GLY A 93 13.56 21.09 31.93
CA GLY A 93 13.98 20.81 33.30
C GLY A 93 14.92 19.59 33.33
N GLU A 94 15.22 19.13 34.55
CA GLU A 94 16.27 18.12 34.78
C GLU A 94 16.03 16.81 34.04
N ASN A 95 14.79 16.34 34.00
CA ASN A 95 14.43 15.01 33.49
C ASN A 95 13.50 15.05 32.27
N SER A 96 13.10 16.24 31.80
CA SER A 96 12.17 16.39 30.68
C SER A 96 12.32 17.78 30.07
N GLY A 97 12.21 17.87 28.75
CA GLY A 97 12.27 19.11 28.01
C GLY A 97 11.83 18.92 26.57
N THR A 98 11.30 19.98 25.99
CA THR A 98 11.00 20.07 24.56
C THR A 98 12.31 20.34 23.82
N LEU A 99 12.69 19.46 22.89
CA LEU A 99 13.92 19.63 22.09
C LEU A 99 13.71 20.58 20.92
N GLY A 100 12.55 20.46 20.27
CA GLY A 100 12.13 21.30 19.16
C GLY A 100 10.61 21.40 19.09
N SER A 101 10.15 22.30 18.22
CA SER A 101 8.75 22.40 17.83
C SER A 101 8.68 23.00 16.44
N ALA A 102 8.02 22.31 15.53
CA ALA A 102 7.76 22.80 14.19
C ALA A 102 6.37 22.45 13.68
N GLY A 103 5.96 23.18 12.66
CA GLY A 103 4.68 22.96 11.99
C GLY A 103 4.53 23.83 10.77
N ALA A 104 3.57 23.45 9.92
CA ALA A 104 3.20 24.23 8.76
C ALA A 104 2.67 25.61 9.19
N THR A 105 3.09 26.67 8.50
CA THR A 105 2.67 28.04 8.82
C THR A 105 1.23 28.33 8.43
N SER A 106 0.70 27.56 7.48
CA SER A 106 -0.68 27.64 7.01
C SER A 106 -1.10 26.35 6.32
N SER A 107 -2.36 26.31 5.89
CA SER A 107 -2.90 25.25 5.04
C SER A 107 -3.72 25.86 3.91
N ALA A 108 -3.91 25.10 2.84
CA ALA A 108 -4.68 25.49 1.67
C ALA A 108 -5.72 24.41 1.31
N THR A 109 -6.76 24.84 0.58
CA THR A 109 -7.82 23.98 0.06
C THR A 109 -8.29 24.53 -1.28
N SER A 110 -9.04 23.74 -2.05
CA SER A 110 -9.71 24.19 -3.29
C SER A 110 -8.75 24.71 -4.38
N PHE A 111 -7.60 24.05 -4.55
CA PHE A 111 -6.63 24.31 -5.63
C PHE A 111 -6.57 23.14 -6.61
N THR A 112 -6.06 23.37 -7.82
CA THR A 112 -5.87 22.31 -8.83
C THR A 112 -4.89 21.26 -8.30
N GLY A 113 -5.30 19.99 -8.24
CA GLY A 113 -4.51 18.90 -7.66
C GLY A 113 -4.89 18.55 -6.22
N GLY A 114 -5.65 19.41 -5.53
CA GLY A 114 -6.24 19.12 -4.22
C GLY A 114 -7.68 18.59 -4.34
N GLU A 115 -8.07 17.72 -3.42
CA GLU A 115 -9.45 17.25 -3.28
C GLU A 115 -10.36 18.34 -2.68
N ASN A 116 -11.62 18.38 -3.13
CA ASN A 116 -12.58 19.33 -2.60
C ASN A 116 -13.02 18.95 -1.17
N GLY A 117 -13.08 19.94 -0.28
CA GLY A 117 -13.44 19.71 1.13
C GLY A 117 -12.33 19.07 1.97
N VAL A 118 -11.08 19.18 1.52
CA VAL A 118 -9.88 18.68 2.21
C VAL A 118 -8.88 19.83 2.37
N SER A 119 -8.20 19.85 3.52
CA SER A 119 -7.13 20.79 3.82
C SER A 119 -5.75 20.13 3.64
N TYR A 120 -4.80 20.87 3.08
CA TYR A 120 -3.42 20.43 2.86
C TYR A 120 -2.50 21.40 3.57
N VAL A 121 -1.50 20.93 4.31
CA VAL A 121 -0.43 21.81 4.81
C VAL A 121 0.21 22.54 3.64
N VAL A 122 0.61 23.80 3.83
CA VAL A 122 0.95 24.68 2.71
C VAL A 122 2.06 24.11 1.81
N ALA A 123 3.12 23.51 2.37
CA ALA A 123 4.19 22.88 1.58
C ALA A 123 3.65 21.80 0.62
N LEU A 124 2.78 20.92 1.11
CA LEU A 124 2.16 19.87 0.30
C LEU A 124 1.21 20.46 -0.74
N ALA A 125 0.42 21.47 -0.34
CA ALA A 125 -0.49 22.15 -1.26
C ALA A 125 0.29 22.77 -2.43
N GLU A 126 1.37 23.48 -2.15
CA GLU A 126 2.20 24.14 -3.17
C GLU A 126 2.89 23.14 -4.09
N SER A 127 3.36 22.01 -3.55
CA SER A 127 3.90 20.90 -4.35
C SER A 127 2.84 20.35 -5.32
N LEU A 128 1.66 19.97 -4.81
CA LEU A 128 0.57 19.39 -5.62
C LEU A 128 -0.04 20.40 -6.62
N GLY A 129 -0.18 21.65 -6.19
CA GLY A 129 -0.73 22.74 -7.00
C GLY A 129 0.27 23.35 -7.98
N ASN A 130 1.56 23.00 -7.84
CA ASN A 130 2.68 23.58 -8.56
C ASN A 130 2.64 25.12 -8.59
N ALA A 131 2.28 25.71 -7.45
CA ALA A 131 2.10 27.15 -7.30
C ALA A 131 2.26 27.53 -5.83
N ASN A 132 2.84 28.70 -5.57
CA ASN A 132 2.93 29.24 -4.22
C ASN A 132 1.55 29.80 -3.77
N PHE A 133 1.15 29.48 -2.54
CA PHE A 133 -0.14 29.81 -1.94
C PHE A 133 -0.05 30.71 -0.71
N ASN A 134 1.14 30.94 -0.14
CA ASN A 134 1.35 31.81 1.05
C ASN A 134 2.19 33.08 0.78
N GLY A 135 2.57 33.34 -0.47
CA GLY A 135 3.33 34.51 -0.90
C GLY A 135 4.84 34.37 -0.66
N SER A 136 5.36 35.14 0.30
CA SER A 136 6.78 35.12 0.68
C SER A 136 7.00 34.64 2.12
N SER A 137 5.95 34.11 2.74
CA SER A 137 6.04 33.48 4.05
C SER A 137 6.69 32.12 3.89
N ALA A 138 7.47 31.69 4.88
CA ALA A 138 7.99 30.33 4.91
C ALA A 138 6.85 29.32 5.04
N GLU A 139 7.01 28.12 4.48
CA GLU A 139 6.03 27.03 4.57
C GLU A 139 6.04 26.38 5.95
N ILE A 140 7.21 26.33 6.59
CA ILE A 140 7.42 25.71 7.91
C ILE A 140 8.04 26.73 8.86
N ASN A 141 7.53 26.80 10.09
CA ASN A 141 8.21 27.46 11.21
C ASN A 141 8.76 26.38 12.14
N ALA A 142 10.01 26.52 12.57
CA ALA A 142 10.65 25.60 13.50
C ALA A 142 11.43 26.37 14.58
N THR A 143 11.27 25.95 15.84
CA THR A 143 11.98 26.52 17.00
C THR A 143 12.65 25.39 17.77
N PHE A 144 13.94 25.51 18.03
CA PHE A 144 14.72 24.50 18.77
C PHE A 144 15.20 25.07 20.08
N ASN A 145 15.24 24.24 21.12
CA ASN A 145 15.38 24.73 22.48
C ASN A 145 16.82 25.15 22.80
N SER A 146 17.06 26.46 22.88
CA SER A 146 18.39 27.00 23.22
C SER A 146 18.85 26.61 24.64
N LEU A 147 17.91 26.33 25.56
CA LEU A 147 18.23 25.92 26.93
C LEU A 147 18.95 24.58 27.01
N VAL A 148 18.81 23.72 26.00
CA VAL A 148 19.52 22.43 25.95
C VAL A 148 21.02 22.64 26.03
N ASP A 149 21.56 23.66 25.38
CA ASP A 149 23.00 23.96 25.43
C ASP A 149 23.39 24.92 26.55
N SER A 150 22.49 25.83 26.96
CA SER A 150 22.84 26.93 27.86
C SER A 150 22.49 26.69 29.33
N ASP A 151 21.53 25.82 29.64
CA ASP A 151 21.14 25.50 31.02
C ASP A 151 21.67 24.14 31.45
N ALA A 152 22.53 24.14 32.47
CA ALA A 152 23.10 22.93 33.05
C ALA A 152 22.06 22.01 33.72
N ASN A 153 20.85 22.52 33.99
CA ASN A 153 19.74 21.71 34.50
C ASN A 153 18.81 21.20 33.40
N CYS A 154 18.99 21.58 32.14
CA CYS A 154 18.15 21.08 31.05
C CYS A 154 18.65 19.70 30.62
N LEU A 155 17.82 18.65 30.81
CA LEU A 155 18.13 17.27 30.41
C LEU A 155 19.50 16.77 30.92
N GLY A 156 19.83 17.09 32.17
CA GLY A 156 21.12 16.74 32.78
C GLY A 156 22.33 17.52 32.26
N GLY A 157 22.12 18.56 31.46
CA GLY A 157 23.16 19.52 31.02
C GLY A 157 24.13 18.97 29.97
N GLY A 158 23.75 17.90 29.25
CA GLY A 158 24.61 17.29 28.23
C GLY A 158 24.68 18.06 26.90
N GLY A 159 23.68 18.89 26.61
CA GLY A 159 23.60 19.67 25.37
C GLY A 159 23.25 18.87 24.12
N PHE A 160 23.13 19.58 23.00
CA PHE A 160 22.93 18.96 21.71
C PHE A 160 24.22 18.32 21.18
N TYR A 161 24.06 17.19 20.51
CA TYR A 161 25.05 16.60 19.62
C TYR A 161 24.83 17.12 18.20
N TYR A 162 25.91 17.60 17.58
CA TYR A 162 25.93 18.25 16.28
C TYR A 162 26.63 17.44 15.19
N GLY A 163 27.02 16.20 15.50
CA GLY A 163 27.61 15.30 14.51
C GLY A 163 26.60 14.82 13.47
N LEU A 164 27.10 14.59 12.26
CA LEU A 164 26.40 14.03 11.10
C LEU A 164 26.84 12.57 10.87
N ASP A 165 27.12 11.84 11.93
CA ASP A 165 27.65 10.46 11.87
C ASP A 165 26.76 9.45 12.60
N GLY A 166 25.62 9.88 13.12
CA GLY A 166 24.71 9.01 13.86
C GLY A 166 25.27 8.48 15.19
N ASN A 167 26.35 9.07 15.73
CA ASN A 167 27.00 8.56 16.95
C ASN A 167 26.94 9.55 18.13
N PRO A 168 25.75 9.94 18.60
CA PRO A 168 25.62 10.86 19.74
C PRO A 168 26.24 10.23 21.01
N PRO A 169 27.15 10.94 21.71
CA PRO A 169 27.65 10.47 23.00
C PRO A 169 26.53 10.33 24.03
N ALA A 170 26.68 9.36 24.93
CA ALA A 170 25.74 9.17 26.05
C ALA A 170 25.52 10.47 26.84
N GLY A 171 24.26 10.79 27.10
CA GLY A 171 23.84 12.00 27.81
C GLY A 171 23.66 13.24 26.93
N THR A 172 23.93 13.17 25.62
CA THR A 172 23.64 14.27 24.68
C THR A 172 22.32 14.04 23.94
N SER A 173 21.66 15.11 23.51
CA SER A 173 20.46 15.03 22.65
C SER A 173 20.86 15.12 21.18
N ASN A 174 20.39 14.21 20.32
CA ASN A 174 20.76 14.21 18.90
C ASN A 174 19.99 15.30 18.13
N LEU A 175 20.67 16.40 17.77
CA LEU A 175 20.00 17.50 17.05
C LEU A 175 19.57 17.07 15.66
N PHE A 176 20.34 16.24 14.95
CA PHE A 176 20.01 15.83 13.58
C PHE A 176 18.67 15.11 13.50
N THR A 177 18.49 14.09 14.35
CA THR A 177 17.23 13.35 14.45
C THR A 177 16.08 14.23 14.93
N THR A 178 16.36 15.17 15.85
CA THR A 178 15.36 16.17 16.27
C THR A 178 14.92 17.02 15.09
N VAL A 179 15.84 17.51 14.26
CA VAL A 179 15.48 18.32 13.09
C VAL A 179 14.68 17.52 12.08
N LEU A 180 15.06 16.27 11.78
CA LEU A 180 14.29 15.40 10.89
C LEU A 180 12.84 15.23 11.36
N HIS A 181 12.66 14.97 12.65
CA HIS A 181 11.35 14.83 13.29
C HIS A 181 10.51 16.10 13.16
N GLU A 182 11.06 17.24 13.55
CA GLU A 182 10.35 18.52 13.51
C GLU A 182 10.00 18.93 12.06
N LEU A 183 10.89 18.71 11.10
CA LEU A 183 10.57 18.89 9.69
C LEU A 183 9.40 17.98 9.25
N GLY A 184 9.32 16.75 9.78
CA GLY A 184 8.21 15.85 9.55
C GLY A 184 6.85 16.44 9.92
N HIS A 185 6.73 17.11 11.08
CA HIS A 185 5.51 17.83 11.45
C HIS A 185 5.20 18.99 10.50
N GLY A 186 6.21 19.75 10.10
CA GLY A 186 6.07 20.85 9.14
C GLY A 186 5.58 20.38 7.76
N LEU A 187 6.02 19.19 7.34
CA LEU A 187 5.69 18.58 6.04
C LEU A 187 4.32 17.87 6.02
N GLY A 188 3.68 17.70 7.17
CA GLY A 188 2.30 17.22 7.25
C GLY A 188 2.07 16.01 8.14
N PHE A 189 3.06 15.54 8.90
CA PHE A 189 2.84 14.58 9.98
C PHE A 189 2.17 15.26 11.19
N ASN A 190 1.01 15.87 10.98
CA ASN A 190 0.36 16.67 12.01
C ASN A 190 -1.15 16.78 11.76
N SER A 191 -1.95 16.38 12.74
CA SER A 191 -3.39 16.60 12.71
C SER A 191 -3.73 18.07 12.95
N LEU A 192 -4.44 18.70 12.01
CA LEU A 192 -4.97 20.05 12.18
C LEU A 192 -6.37 19.99 12.82
N THR A 193 -6.47 19.34 13.99
CA THR A 193 -7.72 19.19 14.75
C THR A 193 -7.55 19.66 16.19
N ASP A 194 -8.50 20.45 16.69
CA ASP A 194 -8.49 21.04 18.02
C ASP A 194 -8.95 20.04 19.11
N VAL A 195 -8.12 19.04 19.41
CA VAL A 195 -8.46 17.94 20.33
C VAL A 195 -7.97 18.14 21.77
N ALA A 196 -7.40 19.30 22.10
CA ALA A 196 -7.00 19.64 23.46
C ALA A 196 -8.17 19.52 24.47
N PRO A 197 -7.90 19.36 25.78
CA PRO A 197 -8.94 19.19 26.80
C PRO A 197 -10.00 20.31 26.78
N ASP A 198 -9.60 21.55 26.56
CA ASP A 198 -10.46 22.73 26.38
C ASP A 198 -10.81 23.04 24.91
N GLY A 199 -10.23 22.27 23.98
CA GLY A 199 -10.46 22.37 22.54
C GLY A 199 -11.88 21.99 22.10
N SER A 200 -12.24 22.45 20.91
CA SER A 200 -13.56 22.32 20.30
C SER A 200 -13.84 20.97 19.65
N GLY A 201 -12.80 20.17 19.36
CA GLY A 201 -12.84 18.96 18.52
C GLY A 201 -13.04 19.24 17.03
N GLY A 202 -13.03 20.52 16.63
CA GLY A 202 -13.22 20.95 15.24
C GLY A 202 -11.92 20.87 14.43
N PHE A 203 -12.07 20.78 13.11
CA PHE A 203 -10.94 20.90 12.20
C PHE A 203 -10.48 22.37 12.11
N LEU A 204 -9.17 22.55 12.17
CA LEU A 204 -8.46 23.82 12.07
C LEU A 204 -7.86 24.06 10.68
N GLY A 205 -7.88 23.04 9.81
CA GLY A 205 -7.46 23.16 8.41
C GLY A 205 -8.23 24.24 7.66
N ALA A 206 -7.68 24.68 6.53
CA ALA A 206 -8.26 25.70 5.67
C ALA A 206 -9.74 25.37 5.33
N GLY A 207 -10.62 26.34 5.55
CA GLY A 207 -12.07 26.16 5.34
C GLY A 207 -12.80 25.37 6.44
N GLY A 208 -12.12 24.98 7.52
CA GLY A 208 -12.69 24.11 8.57
C GLY A 208 -12.86 22.66 8.11
N PHE A 209 -12.08 22.24 7.12
CA PHE A 209 -12.08 20.91 6.54
C PHE A 209 -11.07 19.98 7.22
N PRO A 210 -11.29 18.66 7.22
CA PRO A 210 -10.28 17.71 7.65
C PRO A 210 -9.02 17.86 6.80
N ASP A 211 -7.86 17.80 7.44
CA ASP A 211 -6.58 17.71 6.74
C ASP A 211 -6.30 16.27 6.26
N THR A 212 -5.35 16.13 5.34
CA THR A 212 -4.97 14.83 4.75
C THR A 212 -4.44 13.84 5.78
N PHE A 213 -3.80 14.29 6.86
CA PHE A 213 -3.35 13.43 7.95
C PHE A 213 -4.55 12.91 8.76
N SER A 214 -5.44 13.81 9.19
CA SER A 214 -6.61 13.44 10.00
C SER A 214 -7.56 12.46 9.29
N ARG A 215 -7.65 12.50 7.95
CA ARG A 215 -8.46 11.52 7.19
C ARG A 215 -7.94 10.08 7.28
N ASN A 216 -6.66 9.92 7.59
CA ASN A 216 -6.03 8.61 7.79
C ASN A 216 -6.15 8.11 9.24
N LEU A 217 -6.78 8.86 10.15
CA LEU A 217 -7.01 8.42 11.53
C LEU A 217 -8.30 7.61 11.63
N LEU A 218 -8.20 6.36 12.07
CA LEU A 218 -9.31 5.43 12.29
C LEU A 218 -9.37 5.03 13.77
N ASP A 219 -10.56 5.11 14.35
CA ASP A 219 -10.83 4.55 15.67
C ASP A 219 -11.52 3.20 15.54
N LEU A 220 -10.84 2.14 15.99
CA LEU A 220 -11.30 0.76 15.82
C LEU A 220 -12.55 0.42 16.64
N ASP A 221 -12.81 1.11 17.75
CA ASP A 221 -13.99 0.86 18.58
C ASP A 221 -15.27 1.39 17.93
N SER A 222 -15.18 2.59 17.34
CA SER A 222 -16.29 3.19 16.60
C SER A 222 -16.39 2.73 15.15
N GLY A 223 -15.28 2.25 14.56
CA GLY A 223 -15.16 1.91 13.15
C GLY A 223 -15.21 3.11 12.21
N LYS A 224 -14.99 4.34 12.71
CA LYS A 224 -15.07 5.58 11.94
C LYS A 224 -13.70 6.21 11.74
N THR A 225 -13.49 6.77 10.55
CA THR A 225 -12.39 7.72 10.34
C THR A 225 -12.76 9.10 10.90
N TRP A 226 -11.77 9.92 11.23
CA TRP A 226 -12.02 11.21 11.90
C TRP A 226 -12.84 12.21 11.07
N ASP A 227 -12.81 12.14 9.74
CA ASP A 227 -13.67 12.92 8.84
C ASP A 227 -15.15 12.51 8.90
N GLN A 228 -15.44 11.30 9.37
CA GLN A 228 -16.80 10.79 9.61
C GLN A 228 -17.31 11.08 11.03
N MET A 229 -16.40 11.45 11.94
CA MET A 229 -16.72 11.74 13.33
C MET A 229 -17.28 13.14 13.53
N ASN A 230 -18.08 13.32 14.58
CA ASN A 230 -18.35 14.64 15.13
C ASN A 230 -17.21 15.09 16.08
N ASN A 231 -17.25 16.36 16.50
CA ASN A 231 -16.21 16.93 17.36
C ASN A 231 -15.98 16.18 18.68
N ALA A 232 -17.05 15.72 19.34
CA ALA A 232 -16.94 15.03 20.62
C ALA A 232 -16.35 13.62 20.43
N GLU A 233 -16.69 12.95 19.33
CA GLU A 233 -16.10 11.65 18.96
C GLU A 233 -14.58 11.79 18.70
N ARG A 234 -14.14 12.82 17.98
CA ARG A 234 -12.70 13.08 17.76
C ARG A 234 -11.93 13.29 19.05
N LYS A 235 -12.47 14.09 19.99
CA LYS A 235 -11.84 14.29 21.31
C LYS A 235 -11.74 13.02 22.12
N ALA A 236 -12.75 12.15 22.06
CA ALA A 236 -12.71 10.85 22.74
C ALA A 236 -11.66 9.93 22.09
N SER A 237 -11.63 9.90 20.76
CA SER A 237 -10.69 9.10 19.98
C SER A 237 -9.23 9.50 20.18
N ALA A 238 -8.96 10.81 20.39
CA ALA A 238 -7.63 11.33 20.69
C ALA A 238 -7.02 10.82 22.01
N LEU A 239 -7.82 10.13 22.84
CA LEU A 239 -7.42 9.51 24.11
C LEU A 239 -7.62 7.98 24.11
N ASN A 240 -7.76 7.38 22.92
CA ASN A 240 -8.18 6.00 22.75
C ASN A 240 -7.08 5.09 22.18
N GLU A 241 -5.92 5.05 22.81
CA GLU A 241 -4.92 3.99 22.56
C GLU A 241 -5.33 2.72 23.33
N PRO A 242 -5.38 1.53 22.69
CA PRO A 242 -4.74 1.13 21.43
C PRO A 242 -5.63 1.19 20.18
N SER A 243 -6.82 1.80 20.26
CA SER A 243 -7.84 1.76 19.20
C SER A 243 -7.68 2.85 18.13
N LEU A 244 -6.99 3.96 18.41
CA LEU A 244 -6.63 4.94 17.39
C LEU A 244 -5.44 4.44 16.56
N VAL A 245 -5.68 4.23 15.27
CA VAL A 245 -4.70 3.68 14.33
C VAL A 245 -4.62 4.50 13.04
N TRP A 246 -3.50 4.38 12.35
CA TRP A 246 -3.32 4.89 11.00
C TRP A 246 -3.94 3.95 9.97
N ASN A 247 -4.75 4.51 9.07
CA ASN A 247 -5.53 3.80 8.08
C ASN A 247 -5.02 3.99 6.64
N GLY A 248 -3.88 4.64 6.46
CA GLY A 248 -3.25 4.79 5.14
C GLY A 248 -2.68 3.47 4.61
N ALA A 249 -2.81 3.25 3.31
CA ALA A 249 -2.50 1.97 2.66
C ALA A 249 -1.00 1.71 2.58
N ASN A 250 -0.19 2.75 2.30
CA ASN A 250 1.25 2.64 2.14
C ASN A 250 1.91 2.33 3.48
N ALA A 251 1.66 3.11 4.53
CA ALA A 251 2.22 2.83 5.86
C ALA A 251 1.70 1.50 6.42
N THR A 252 0.45 1.13 6.12
CA THR A 252 -0.06 -0.22 6.45
C THR A 252 0.77 -1.29 5.75
N ALA A 253 1.05 -1.18 4.45
CA ALA A 253 1.84 -2.19 3.74
C ALA A 253 3.29 -2.27 4.23
N ASP A 254 3.89 -1.12 4.54
CA ASP A 254 5.31 -0.98 4.85
C ASP A 254 5.66 -1.32 6.31
N ARG A 255 4.68 -1.33 7.22
CA ARG A 255 4.89 -1.60 8.66
C ARG A 255 5.71 -2.85 8.96
N ALA A 256 5.60 -3.90 8.14
CA ALA A 256 6.32 -5.16 8.35
C ALA A 256 7.83 -5.07 8.03
N ASN A 257 8.25 -4.03 7.32
CA ASN A 257 9.66 -3.75 7.04
C ASN A 257 10.33 -3.01 8.21
N HIS A 258 9.55 -2.23 8.97
CA HIS A 258 10.07 -1.34 10.01
C HIS A 258 9.75 -1.81 11.44
N LEU A 259 8.71 -2.63 11.65
CA LEU A 259 8.29 -3.10 12.97
C LEU A 259 8.70 -4.56 13.20
N GLY A 260 9.22 -4.83 14.40
CA GLY A 260 9.45 -6.19 14.88
C GLY A 260 8.17 -6.87 15.35
N GLY A 261 8.22 -8.18 15.62
CA GLY A 261 7.09 -8.89 16.23
C GLY A 261 6.73 -8.34 17.62
N SER A 262 5.45 -8.35 17.98
CA SER A 262 4.98 -7.95 19.31
C SER A 262 5.56 -8.86 20.40
N PRO A 263 5.94 -8.35 21.58
CA PRO A 263 6.28 -9.19 22.73
C PRO A 263 5.05 -9.98 23.17
N GLU A 264 5.26 -11.25 23.49
CA GLU A 264 4.22 -12.13 24.00
C GLU A 264 4.78 -13.00 25.13
N LEU A 265 3.93 -13.26 26.12
CA LEU A 265 4.15 -14.32 27.10
C LEU A 265 3.38 -15.57 26.66
N VAL A 266 4.07 -16.67 26.45
CA VAL A 266 3.45 -17.98 26.29
C VAL A 266 3.53 -18.74 27.60
N ILE A 267 2.41 -19.13 28.18
CA ILE A 267 2.36 -20.07 29.28
C ILE A 267 2.29 -21.48 28.68
N ASN A 268 3.36 -22.26 28.84
CA ASN A 268 3.48 -23.63 28.31
C ASN A 268 2.85 -24.66 29.25
N ALA A 269 2.97 -24.44 30.56
CA ALA A 269 2.45 -25.33 31.60
C ALA A 269 2.09 -24.55 32.88
N PRO A 270 1.17 -25.06 33.71
CA PRO A 270 0.32 -26.23 33.45
C PRO A 270 -0.79 -25.94 32.42
N GLY A 271 -1.30 -26.98 31.76
CA GLY A 271 -2.31 -26.86 30.69
C GLY A 271 -3.61 -26.14 31.08
N SER A 272 -3.89 -25.99 32.38
CA SER A 272 -5.06 -25.25 32.89
C SER A 272 -4.96 -23.73 32.75
N ILE A 273 -3.74 -23.20 32.59
CA ILE A 273 -3.47 -21.77 32.38
C ILE A 273 -2.65 -21.53 31.11
N ALA A 274 -2.46 -22.56 30.29
CA ALA A 274 -1.67 -22.45 29.07
C ALA A 274 -2.36 -21.54 28.05
N GLY A 275 -1.57 -20.73 27.36
CA GLY A 275 -2.06 -19.73 26.43
C GLY A 275 -0.96 -18.74 26.02
N THR A 276 -1.29 -17.90 25.06
CA THR A 276 -0.45 -16.76 24.64
C THR A 276 -1.12 -15.49 25.09
N PHE A 277 -0.36 -14.62 25.74
CA PHE A 277 -0.84 -13.40 26.37
C PHE A 277 -0.01 -12.22 25.86
N GLU A 278 -0.71 -11.10 25.64
CA GLU A 278 -0.06 -9.82 25.34
C GLU A 278 0.89 -9.42 26.46
N ALA A 279 1.94 -8.71 26.08
CA ALA A 279 2.93 -8.16 26.97
C ALA A 279 3.37 -6.78 26.47
N VAL A 280 4.04 -6.01 27.32
CA VAL A 280 4.83 -4.84 26.90
C VAL A 280 6.29 -5.22 27.03
N LEU A 281 7.11 -4.86 26.05
CA LEU A 281 8.54 -5.10 26.10
C LEU A 281 9.19 -4.02 26.96
N GLY A 282 10.11 -4.42 27.83
CA GLY A 282 11.01 -3.47 28.47
C GLY A 282 12.02 -2.88 27.47
N ASP A 283 12.88 -1.99 27.95
CA ASP A 283 14.04 -1.51 27.19
C ASP A 283 14.84 -2.71 26.60
N GLU A 284 15.16 -2.65 25.30
CA GLU A 284 15.72 -3.81 24.58
C GLU A 284 17.08 -4.25 25.13
N PRO A 285 17.31 -5.56 25.35
CA PRO A 285 18.64 -6.07 25.67
C PRO A 285 19.59 -5.94 24.47
N THR A 286 20.90 -5.88 24.72
CA THR A 286 21.92 -6.10 23.67
C THR A 286 21.80 -7.49 23.03
N ILE A 287 21.08 -8.41 23.68
CA ILE A 287 20.62 -9.68 23.11
C ILE A 287 19.18 -9.53 22.60
N ILE A 288 19.03 -9.45 21.28
CA ILE A 288 17.73 -9.37 20.59
C ILE A 288 16.87 -10.58 20.96
N LEU A 289 15.69 -10.31 21.55
CA LEU A 289 14.68 -11.34 21.80
C LEU A 289 14.21 -11.93 20.47
N THR A 290 14.49 -13.22 20.23
CA THR A 290 14.12 -13.88 18.97
C THR A 290 12.69 -14.43 19.00
N THR A 291 12.18 -14.87 17.85
CA THR A 291 10.90 -15.59 17.73
C THR A 291 10.90 -16.94 18.46
N GLY A 292 12.09 -17.55 18.66
CA GLY A 292 12.26 -18.74 19.50
C GLY A 292 12.16 -18.44 20.99
N GLY A 293 12.42 -17.19 21.38
CA GLY A 293 12.29 -16.69 22.73
C GLY A 293 13.19 -17.34 23.77
N VAL A 294 12.91 -17.07 25.04
CA VAL A 294 13.53 -17.71 26.20
C VAL A 294 12.46 -18.47 26.96
N THR A 295 12.69 -19.76 27.18
CA THR A 295 11.76 -20.65 27.89
C THR A 295 12.37 -21.10 29.21
N ALA A 296 11.64 -20.90 30.30
CA ALA A 296 12.03 -21.42 31.61
C ALA A 296 10.83 -21.55 32.55
N ASP A 297 11.06 -22.26 33.64
CA ASP A 297 10.14 -22.28 34.76
C ASP A 297 10.17 -20.93 35.49
N VAL A 298 9.00 -20.52 36.00
CA VAL A 298 8.83 -19.25 36.71
C VAL A 298 9.07 -19.42 38.21
N VAL A 299 9.73 -18.44 38.81
CA VAL A 299 9.85 -18.31 40.27
C VAL A 299 9.31 -16.95 40.72
N ASP A 300 8.60 -16.94 41.84
CA ASP A 300 8.04 -15.71 42.40
C ASP A 300 9.13 -14.96 43.16
N GLY A 301 9.48 -13.77 42.65
CA GLY A 301 10.47 -12.88 43.22
C GLY A 301 9.98 -12.12 44.44
N ASN A 302 8.66 -12.09 44.70
CA ASN A 302 8.07 -11.29 45.78
C ASN A 302 8.19 -11.93 47.18
N ASN A 303 8.77 -13.13 47.31
CA ASN A 303 8.92 -13.82 48.60
C ASN A 303 9.88 -13.14 49.60
N PHE A 304 10.38 -11.94 49.32
CA PHE A 304 11.40 -11.23 50.10
C PHE A 304 10.99 -9.85 50.66
N GLY A 305 9.73 -9.41 50.52
CA GLY A 305 9.28 -8.10 51.02
C GLY A 305 8.51 -7.32 49.95
N ASP A 306 8.82 -6.03 49.78
CA ASP A 306 8.30 -5.13 48.73
C ASP A 306 8.76 -5.48 47.30
N GLY A 307 9.30 -6.70 47.09
CA GLY A 307 9.85 -7.16 45.83
C GLY A 307 11.23 -6.57 45.47
N CYS A 308 11.73 -5.59 46.23
CA CYS A 308 12.91 -4.80 45.87
C CYS A 308 13.92 -4.59 47.02
N SER A 309 13.72 -5.21 48.17
CA SER A 309 14.68 -5.19 49.28
C SER A 309 15.31 -6.58 49.50
N GLN A 310 16.58 -6.72 49.06
CA GLN A 310 17.46 -7.90 49.19
C GLN A 310 17.03 -9.18 48.45
N ILE A 311 17.70 -9.42 47.32
CA ILE A 311 17.69 -10.70 46.61
C ILE A 311 18.83 -11.56 47.19
N ASN A 312 18.53 -12.71 47.81
CA ASN A 312 19.59 -13.67 48.18
C ASN A 312 20.02 -14.47 46.93
N GLU A 313 21.33 -14.52 46.63
CA GLU A 313 21.99 -15.13 45.45
C GLU A 313 21.81 -16.67 45.27
N GLY A 314 20.67 -17.26 45.63
CA GLY A 314 20.55 -18.71 45.78
C GLY A 314 19.71 -19.51 44.78
N SER A 315 18.80 -18.89 44.00
CA SER A 315 17.70 -19.69 43.39
C SER A 315 17.19 -19.29 42.00
N PHE A 316 17.84 -18.36 41.29
CA PHE A 316 17.30 -17.84 40.01
C PHE A 316 18.00 -18.41 38.76
N THR A 317 19.04 -19.23 38.93
CA THR A 317 19.81 -19.79 37.82
C THR A 317 18.93 -20.59 36.85
N GLY A 318 18.84 -20.14 35.60
CA GLY A 318 18.06 -20.77 34.53
C GLY A 318 16.54 -20.58 34.65
N ARG A 319 16.07 -19.64 35.47
CA ARG A 319 14.64 -19.38 35.72
C ARG A 319 14.20 -18.03 35.16
N ILE A 320 12.89 -17.88 34.95
CA ILE A 320 12.24 -16.59 34.71
C ILE A 320 11.66 -16.08 36.03
N ILE A 321 11.88 -14.82 36.37
CA ILE A 321 11.45 -14.26 37.65
C ILE A 321 10.21 -13.40 37.46
N LEU A 322 9.22 -13.54 38.35
CA LEU A 322 8.01 -12.71 38.36
C LEU A 322 8.03 -11.72 39.54
N PHE A 323 7.90 -10.42 39.26
CA PHE A 323 7.84 -9.32 40.23
C PHE A 323 6.59 -8.46 40.07
N ASP A 324 6.24 -7.71 41.11
CA ASP A 324 5.21 -6.66 41.05
C ASP A 324 5.79 -5.30 40.65
N ALA A 325 5.12 -4.60 39.73
CA ALA A 325 5.36 -3.20 39.44
C ALA A 325 4.88 -2.35 40.62
N THR A 326 5.81 -1.87 41.45
CA THR A 326 5.57 -0.91 42.54
C THR A 326 6.46 0.32 42.35
N GLU A 327 6.05 1.50 42.82
CA GLU A 327 6.87 2.73 42.80
C GLU A 327 8.22 2.55 43.54
N SER A 328 8.30 1.64 44.51
CA SER A 328 9.55 1.27 45.19
C SER A 328 10.48 0.40 44.35
N CYS A 329 9.97 -0.25 43.29
CA CYS A 329 10.75 -1.09 42.40
C CYS A 329 11.27 -0.35 41.17
N THR A 330 10.56 0.68 40.70
CA THR A 330 10.96 1.49 39.54
C THR A 330 12.29 2.23 39.75
N ALA A 331 12.58 2.68 40.98
CA ALA A 331 13.85 3.34 41.31
C ALA A 331 15.03 2.38 41.53
N VAL A 332 14.78 1.07 41.71
CA VAL A 332 15.78 0.11 42.16
C VAL A 332 16.00 -1.04 41.17
N PHE A 333 15.12 -1.21 40.17
CA PHE A 333 15.31 -2.11 39.05
C PHE A 333 16.67 -1.95 38.35
N PRO A 334 17.17 -0.73 38.03
CA PRO A 334 18.52 -0.58 37.47
C PRO A 334 19.65 -0.95 38.44
N ALA A 335 19.42 -0.91 39.74
CA ALA A 335 20.42 -1.35 40.72
C ALA A 335 20.50 -2.89 40.82
N PHE A 336 19.38 -3.59 40.60
CA PHE A 336 19.28 -5.06 40.72
C PHE A 336 19.37 -5.81 39.39
N PHE A 337 19.26 -5.14 38.25
CA PHE A 337 19.35 -5.77 36.93
C PHE A 337 20.63 -6.61 36.77
N SER A 338 21.76 -6.05 37.21
CA SER A 338 23.06 -6.75 37.23
C SER A 338 23.08 -8.01 38.10
N GLU A 339 22.29 -8.06 39.19
CA GLU A 339 22.18 -9.24 40.07
C GLU A 339 21.37 -10.35 39.39
N PHE A 340 20.27 -10.00 38.71
CA PHE A 340 19.46 -10.95 37.92
C PHE A 340 20.25 -11.56 36.76
N ALA A 341 21.05 -10.74 36.07
CA ALA A 341 21.88 -11.15 34.94
C ALA A 341 22.94 -12.20 35.29
N THR A 342 23.26 -12.43 36.57
CA THR A 342 24.20 -13.48 36.99
C THR A 342 23.61 -14.91 37.00
N GLY A 343 22.31 -15.08 36.71
CA GLY A 343 21.72 -16.42 36.62
C GLY A 343 20.32 -16.54 36.03
N ALA A 344 19.46 -15.52 36.09
CA ALA A 344 18.14 -15.56 35.47
C ALA A 344 18.25 -15.57 33.95
N VAL A 345 17.18 -16.02 33.28
CA VAL A 345 17.11 -16.00 31.81
C VAL A 345 16.04 -15.05 31.28
N GLY A 346 15.19 -14.50 32.16
CA GLY A 346 14.25 -13.43 31.82
C GLY A 346 13.43 -12.96 33.03
N VAL A 347 12.72 -11.86 32.87
CA VAL A 347 11.93 -11.23 33.95
C VAL A 347 10.52 -10.89 33.47
N LEU A 348 9.53 -11.12 34.33
CA LEU A 348 8.14 -10.71 34.17
C LEU A 348 7.83 -9.64 35.21
N ILE A 349 7.32 -8.49 34.77
CA ILE A 349 6.88 -7.39 35.63
C ILE A 349 5.35 -7.34 35.60
N ALA A 350 4.71 -7.59 36.73
CA ALA A 350 3.26 -7.65 36.84
C ALA A 350 2.68 -6.28 37.19
N ASP A 351 1.65 -5.86 36.45
CA ASP A 351 0.77 -4.80 36.93
C ASP A 351 0.13 -5.22 38.29
N THR A 352 0.06 -4.28 39.22
CA THR A 352 -0.54 -4.46 40.55
C THR A 352 -1.91 -3.82 40.69
N THR A 353 -2.28 -2.93 39.77
CA THR A 353 -3.47 -2.07 39.86
C THR A 353 -4.69 -2.69 39.17
N GLY A 354 -4.47 -3.55 38.18
CA GLY A 354 -5.51 -4.09 37.31
C GLY A 354 -5.92 -3.16 36.16
N SER A 355 -5.16 -2.09 35.90
CA SER A 355 -5.45 -1.10 34.85
C SER A 355 -5.05 -1.55 33.45
N GLY A 356 -4.28 -2.64 33.31
CA GLY A 356 -3.86 -3.15 32.00
C GLY A 356 -2.44 -3.72 32.03
N LEU A 357 -1.70 -3.49 30.94
CA LEU A 357 -0.26 -3.76 30.89
C LEU A 357 0.49 -2.64 31.63
N PRO A 358 1.50 -2.95 32.46
CA PRO A 358 2.28 -1.94 33.15
C PRO A 358 3.22 -1.22 32.18
N ASP A 359 3.53 0.05 32.45
CA ASP A 359 4.65 0.73 31.82
C ASP A 359 5.97 0.17 32.37
N VAL A 360 6.80 -0.36 31.48
CA VAL A 360 8.11 -0.95 31.78
C VAL A 360 9.23 -0.27 30.99
N SER A 361 8.95 0.87 30.34
CA SER A 361 9.90 1.66 29.56
C SER A 361 10.73 2.62 30.42
N GLY A 362 11.97 2.91 30.01
CA GLY A 362 12.79 3.99 30.57
C GLY A 362 13.35 3.75 31.97
N GLN A 363 13.49 2.49 32.40
CA GLN A 363 13.85 2.14 33.78
C GLN A 363 15.30 1.67 33.96
N VAL A 364 16.13 1.68 32.91
CA VAL A 364 17.55 1.26 33.01
C VAL A 364 18.50 2.30 32.40
N SER A 365 18.56 3.49 32.98
CA SER A 365 19.59 4.47 32.58
C SER A 365 21.00 3.94 32.89
N ASN A 366 21.85 3.80 31.88
CA ASN A 366 23.29 3.53 31.96
C ASN A 366 23.75 2.10 32.32
N GLN A 367 22.93 1.06 32.13
CA GLN A 367 23.39 -0.35 32.23
C GLN A 367 23.03 -1.17 30.99
N GLU A 368 23.93 -2.06 30.59
CA GLU A 368 23.69 -3.00 29.49
C GLU A 368 22.67 -4.07 29.91
N ILE A 369 21.53 -4.09 29.22
CA ILE A 369 20.46 -5.05 29.43
C ILE A 369 20.84 -6.36 28.72
N THR A 370 20.91 -7.48 29.43
CA THR A 370 21.45 -8.76 28.92
C THR A 370 20.46 -9.92 28.95
N ILE A 371 19.30 -9.73 29.58
CA ILE A 371 18.20 -10.70 29.60
C ILE A 371 16.89 -9.99 29.22
N PRO A 372 15.96 -10.66 28.51
CA PRO A 372 14.69 -10.07 28.16
C PRO A 372 13.79 -9.89 29.38
N TYR A 373 13.05 -8.78 29.42
CA TYR A 373 12.01 -8.57 30.40
C TYR A 373 10.76 -7.97 29.77
N ILE A 374 9.60 -8.37 30.29
CA ILE A 374 8.30 -7.94 29.77
C ILE A 374 7.34 -7.58 30.90
N GLY A 375 6.50 -6.58 30.66
CA GLY A 375 5.34 -6.23 31.45
C GLY A 375 4.14 -7.12 31.12
N ILE A 376 3.43 -7.61 32.14
CA ILE A 376 2.23 -8.43 31.99
C ILE A 376 1.10 -7.95 32.89
N THR A 377 -0.15 -8.24 32.50
CA THR A 377 -1.32 -7.83 33.28
C THR A 377 -1.40 -8.53 34.63
N LYS A 378 -2.07 -7.89 35.59
CA LYS A 378 -2.35 -8.46 36.91
C LYS A 378 -2.99 -9.84 36.85
N ALA A 379 -3.96 -10.04 35.96
CA ALA A 379 -4.70 -11.29 35.84
C ALA A 379 -3.80 -12.47 35.42
N VAL A 380 -2.88 -12.21 34.47
CA VAL A 380 -1.90 -13.21 34.02
C VAL A 380 -0.92 -13.52 35.14
N ALA A 381 -0.38 -12.50 35.81
CA ALA A 381 0.53 -12.67 36.93
C ALA A 381 -0.08 -13.49 38.09
N ASP A 382 -1.32 -13.17 38.49
CA ASP A 382 -2.04 -13.90 39.54
C ASP A 382 -2.26 -15.38 39.16
N SER A 383 -2.53 -15.67 37.87
CA SER A 383 -2.68 -17.05 37.38
C SER A 383 -1.37 -17.85 37.46
N ILE A 384 -0.23 -17.21 37.16
CA ILE A 384 1.10 -17.80 37.25
C ILE A 384 1.45 -18.06 38.72
N ARG A 385 1.23 -17.09 39.61
CA ARG A 385 1.50 -17.23 41.05
C ARG A 385 0.71 -18.38 41.68
N ALA A 386 -0.55 -18.54 41.30
CA ALA A 386 -1.38 -19.67 41.74
C ALA A 386 -0.81 -21.05 41.33
N ASN A 387 0.07 -21.09 40.31
CA ASN A 387 0.65 -22.30 39.73
C ASN A 387 2.19 -22.32 39.78
N ILE A 388 2.83 -21.47 40.58
CA ILE A 388 4.28 -21.16 40.50
C ILE A 388 5.19 -22.40 40.53
N GLY A 389 4.82 -23.45 41.27
CA GLY A 389 5.59 -24.70 41.35
C GLY A 389 5.58 -25.56 40.08
N SER A 390 4.80 -25.19 39.07
CA SER A 390 4.67 -25.91 37.80
C SER A 390 4.58 -24.97 36.58
N ALA A 391 4.67 -23.65 36.81
CA ALA A 391 4.56 -22.66 35.76
C ALA A 391 5.82 -22.68 34.89
N ASN A 392 5.64 -22.97 33.61
CA ASN A 392 6.68 -22.88 32.60
C ASN A 392 6.22 -21.91 31.52
N VAL A 393 7.06 -20.95 31.16
CA VAL A 393 6.70 -19.88 30.23
C VAL A 393 7.80 -19.64 29.20
N THR A 394 7.40 -19.05 28.08
CA THR A 394 8.30 -18.54 27.04
C THR A 394 8.04 -17.04 26.86
N ILE A 395 9.08 -16.23 27.00
CA ILE A 395 9.10 -14.83 26.57
C ILE A 395 9.60 -14.82 25.12
N ARG A 396 8.81 -14.33 24.16
CA ARG A 396 9.21 -14.32 22.74
C ARG A 396 8.63 -13.12 21.98
N ARG A 397 9.08 -12.97 20.73
CA ARG A 397 8.42 -12.13 19.72
C ARG A 397 7.38 -12.93 18.95
N SER A 398 6.24 -12.30 18.68
CA SER A 398 5.21 -12.84 17.80
C SER A 398 5.72 -12.96 16.36
N THR A 399 5.10 -13.86 15.58
CA THR A 399 5.35 -14.01 14.13
C THR A 399 4.17 -13.55 13.29
N THR A 400 3.08 -13.15 13.94
CA THR A 400 1.80 -12.82 13.29
C THR A 400 1.28 -11.45 13.69
N VAL A 401 1.78 -10.88 14.79
CA VAL A 401 1.43 -9.55 15.28
C VAL A 401 2.71 -8.73 15.40
N LEU A 402 2.70 -7.52 14.87
CA LEU A 402 3.82 -6.57 14.95
C LEU A 402 3.69 -5.65 16.17
N ASN A 403 4.82 -5.17 16.66
CA ASN A 403 4.86 -4.12 17.68
C ASN A 403 4.18 -2.86 17.19
N GLY A 404 3.53 -2.12 18.09
CA GLY A 404 2.86 -0.89 17.72
C GLY A 404 1.69 -1.07 16.76
N GLU A 405 1.17 -2.28 16.52
CA GLU A 405 0.04 -2.51 15.61
C GLU A 405 -1.24 -2.96 16.32
N ASN A 406 -2.40 -2.64 15.74
CA ASN A 406 -3.70 -3.18 16.10
C ASN A 406 -4.50 -3.48 14.82
N GLN A 407 -4.98 -4.71 14.67
CA GLN A 407 -5.69 -5.19 13.47
C GLN A 407 -4.93 -4.92 12.15
N GLY A 408 -3.61 -5.09 12.16
CA GLY A 408 -2.75 -4.88 10.99
C GLY A 408 -2.53 -3.41 10.62
N LYS A 409 -2.76 -2.48 11.54
CA LYS A 409 -2.57 -1.04 11.35
C LYS A 409 -1.67 -0.48 12.44
N VAL A 410 -0.81 0.47 12.11
CA VAL A 410 0.10 1.12 13.07
C VAL A 410 -0.72 1.99 14.03
N LYS A 411 -0.51 1.87 15.33
CA LYS A 411 -1.17 2.65 16.38
C LYS A 411 -0.63 4.08 16.38
N MET A 412 -1.53 5.02 16.63
CA MET A 412 -1.16 6.41 16.90
C MET A 412 -1.03 6.62 18.41
N HIS A 413 -0.22 7.58 18.82
CA HIS A 413 -0.08 7.97 20.21
C HIS A 413 -1.37 8.66 20.69
N ALA A 414 -2.22 7.94 21.41
CA ALA A 414 -3.50 8.44 21.92
C ALA A 414 -3.67 8.10 23.40
N PRO A 415 -2.75 8.58 24.27
CA PRO A 415 -2.72 8.19 25.68
C PRO A 415 -4.05 8.53 26.37
N ALA A 416 -4.37 7.77 27.43
CA ALA A 416 -5.59 8.01 28.22
C ALA A 416 -5.66 9.42 28.83
N GLU A 417 -4.50 10.05 29.04
CA GLU A 417 -4.38 11.45 29.41
C GLU A 417 -3.76 12.24 28.26
N PHE A 418 -4.40 13.36 27.90
CA PHE A 418 -3.93 14.20 26.80
C PHE A 418 -2.52 14.74 27.07
N SER A 419 -1.61 14.51 26.13
CA SER A 419 -0.25 15.04 26.16
C SER A 419 -0.14 16.16 25.15
N GLU A 420 0.00 17.39 25.64
CA GLU A 420 0.09 18.59 24.79
C GLU A 420 1.29 18.50 23.85
N GLY A 421 1.05 18.76 22.57
CA GLY A 421 2.06 18.66 21.50
C GLY A 421 2.36 17.23 21.04
N ALA A 422 1.96 16.19 21.78
CA ALA A 422 2.28 14.79 21.46
C ALA A 422 1.08 13.96 21.00
N SER A 423 -0.09 14.12 21.62
CA SER A 423 -1.25 13.29 21.30
C SER A 423 -1.64 13.42 19.82
N VAL A 424 -1.93 12.27 19.20
CA VAL A 424 -2.43 12.04 17.84
C VAL A 424 -1.41 12.24 16.72
N SER A 425 -0.66 13.33 16.73
CA SER A 425 0.33 13.65 15.69
C SER A 425 1.64 12.85 15.81
N HIS A 426 1.60 11.67 16.42
CA HIS A 426 2.76 10.80 16.63
C HIS A 426 2.40 9.33 16.50
N TRP A 427 3.37 8.49 16.13
CA TRP A 427 3.28 7.04 16.29
C TRP A 427 3.21 6.67 17.78
N SER A 428 2.53 5.56 18.07
CA SER A 428 2.50 5.00 19.43
C SER A 428 3.91 4.63 19.90
N LYS A 429 4.22 4.95 21.17
CA LYS A 429 5.42 4.51 21.90
C LYS A 429 5.55 2.98 22.04
N SER A 430 4.54 2.23 21.61
CA SER A 430 4.58 0.76 21.59
C SER A 430 5.15 0.20 20.28
N ALA A 431 5.47 1.05 19.29
CA ALA A 431 6.26 0.65 18.14
C ALA A 431 7.68 0.22 18.60
N SER A 432 8.25 -0.76 17.91
CA SER A 432 9.61 -1.23 18.19
C SER A 432 10.11 -2.03 16.98
N PRO A 433 11.30 -1.72 16.42
CA PRO A 433 12.17 -0.57 16.74
C PRO A 433 11.45 0.79 16.75
N ASP A 434 12.02 1.75 17.48
CA ASP A 434 11.45 3.08 17.64
C ASP A 434 11.30 3.75 16.26
N LEU A 435 10.27 4.58 16.10
CA LEU A 435 9.99 5.33 14.88
C LEU A 435 10.29 6.82 15.06
N LEU A 436 10.73 7.47 13.99
CA LEU A 436 11.07 8.88 13.87
C LEU A 436 9.99 9.77 14.43
N MET A 437 8.72 9.54 14.07
CA MET A 437 7.60 10.37 14.52
C MET A 437 6.94 9.87 15.82
N GLU A 438 7.71 9.24 16.72
CA GLU A 438 7.28 9.01 18.10
C GLU A 438 7.39 10.27 18.97
N PRO A 439 6.56 10.42 20.02
CA PRO A 439 6.54 11.64 20.85
C PRO A 439 7.80 11.84 21.71
N SER A 440 8.70 10.85 21.74
CA SER A 440 10.01 10.93 22.37
C SER A 440 10.98 10.16 21.49
N LEU A 441 12.03 10.85 21.01
CA LEU A 441 13.01 10.24 20.12
C LEU A 441 13.84 9.19 20.86
N GLY A 442 13.71 7.94 20.43
CA GLY A 442 14.45 6.80 20.92
C GLY A 442 15.70 6.48 20.09
N ALA A 443 16.09 5.21 20.06
CA ALA A 443 17.29 4.76 19.34
C ALA A 443 16.97 4.55 17.85
N LEU A 444 17.06 5.64 17.08
CA LEU A 444 16.77 5.64 15.64
C LEU A 444 18.04 5.40 14.82
N ASP A 445 17.89 4.66 13.72
CA ASP A 445 18.94 4.54 12.72
C ASP A 445 19.16 5.90 12.03
N HIS A 446 20.43 6.28 11.84
CA HIS A 446 20.78 7.59 11.31
C HIS A 446 20.33 7.74 9.85
N GLU A 447 19.67 8.86 9.53
CA GLU A 447 19.11 9.20 8.20
C GLU A 447 17.91 8.35 7.76
N ASP A 448 17.50 7.34 8.54
CA ASP A 448 16.27 6.60 8.27
C ASP A 448 15.06 7.42 8.74
N VAL A 449 14.03 7.50 7.88
CA VAL A 449 12.74 8.12 8.20
C VAL A 449 11.63 7.10 8.38
N ASP A 450 11.96 5.80 8.38
CA ASP A 450 11.07 4.67 8.58
C ASP A 450 9.77 4.70 7.74
N LEU A 451 8.70 4.15 8.28
CA LEU A 451 7.36 4.17 7.70
C LEU A 451 6.75 5.59 7.61
N THR A 452 7.42 6.63 8.12
CA THR A 452 6.99 8.04 7.96
C THR A 452 7.03 8.45 6.48
N ALA A 453 7.96 7.96 5.68
CA ALA A 453 7.93 8.16 4.22
C ALA A 453 6.63 7.56 3.63
N ALA A 454 6.28 6.33 3.99
CA ALA A 454 5.05 5.69 3.53
C ALA A 454 3.79 6.47 4.00
N ALA A 455 3.80 7.00 5.22
CA ALA A 455 2.74 7.89 5.70
C ALA A 455 2.66 9.21 4.91
N PHE A 456 3.79 9.72 4.42
CA PHE A 456 3.81 10.89 3.53
C PHE A 456 3.16 10.60 2.18
N ALA A 457 3.36 9.40 1.62
CA ALA A 457 2.60 8.96 0.44
C ALA A 457 1.09 8.88 0.73
N ASP A 458 0.69 8.39 1.92
CA ASP A 458 -0.71 8.30 2.32
C ASP A 458 -1.41 9.66 2.48
N ILE A 459 -0.68 10.71 2.88
CA ILE A 459 -1.23 12.08 2.98
C ILE A 459 -1.13 12.87 1.66
N GLY A 460 -0.47 12.32 0.64
CA GLY A 460 -0.47 12.84 -0.73
C GLY A 460 0.87 13.33 -1.28
N TRP A 461 2.00 13.16 -0.57
CA TRP A 461 3.31 13.45 -1.14
C TRP A 461 3.70 12.43 -2.21
N PHE A 462 4.26 12.91 -3.31
CA PHE A 462 5.00 12.06 -4.25
C PHE A 462 6.42 11.85 -3.72
N LEU A 463 6.95 10.64 -3.87
CA LEU A 463 8.25 10.24 -3.34
C LEU A 463 9.23 9.89 -4.47
N THR A 464 10.51 10.22 -4.31
CA THR A 464 11.58 10.03 -5.31
C THR A 464 11.94 8.56 -5.55
N ASN A 465 11.84 7.72 -4.50
CA ASN A 465 12.34 6.35 -4.47
C ASN A 465 11.30 5.33 -3.98
N GLN A 466 9.99 5.62 -4.09
CA GLN A 466 9.04 4.53 -3.90
C GLN A 466 9.33 3.46 -4.96
N PRO A 467 9.48 2.17 -4.59
CA PRO A 467 9.17 1.13 -5.55
C PRO A 467 7.74 1.45 -5.97
N GLN A 468 7.53 1.84 -7.24
CA GLN A 468 6.19 2.16 -7.74
C GLN A 468 5.25 1.07 -7.19
N GLY A 469 4.28 1.47 -6.36
CA GLY A 469 3.17 0.59 -6.03
C GLY A 469 2.69 0.01 -7.35
N PHE A 470 2.56 -1.32 -7.40
CA PHE A 470 2.39 -2.03 -8.66
C PHE A 470 1.23 -1.42 -9.44
N THR A 471 1.47 -0.75 -10.56
CA THR A 471 0.40 -0.02 -11.25
C THR A 471 -0.28 -0.93 -12.26
N ILE A 472 -1.62 -1.00 -12.25
CA ILE A 472 -2.36 -1.73 -13.28
C ILE A 472 -2.03 -1.14 -14.67
N ASN A 473 -1.46 -1.97 -15.55
CA ASN A 473 -1.02 -1.57 -16.89
C ASN A 473 -1.40 -2.59 -17.97
N ALA A 474 -1.23 -2.24 -19.24
CA ALA A 474 -1.63 -3.09 -20.37
C ALA A 474 -0.95 -4.48 -20.37
N GLY A 475 0.28 -4.58 -19.85
CA GLY A 475 0.97 -5.87 -19.71
C GLY A 475 0.27 -6.85 -18.74
N LEU A 476 -0.81 -6.44 -18.07
CA LEU A 476 -1.65 -7.32 -17.27
C LEU A 476 -2.63 -8.18 -18.07
N ASN A 477 -2.94 -7.81 -19.32
CA ASN A 477 -3.78 -8.57 -20.25
C ASN A 477 -3.32 -10.03 -20.33
N ASP A 478 -4.24 -11.00 -20.18
CA ASP A 478 -4.10 -12.44 -20.45
C ASP A 478 -5.11 -13.28 -19.63
N ALA A 479 -4.99 -14.61 -19.75
CA ALA A 479 -5.58 -15.59 -18.85
C ALA A 479 -4.81 -15.74 -17.52
N TRP A 480 -5.56 -15.75 -16.42
CA TRP A 480 -5.09 -15.96 -15.05
C TRP A 480 -5.85 -17.11 -14.41
N VAL A 481 -5.21 -17.92 -13.56
CA VAL A 481 -5.84 -19.07 -12.91
C VAL A 481 -5.65 -19.04 -11.41
N SER A 482 -6.60 -19.62 -10.68
CA SER A 482 -6.45 -19.81 -9.24
C SER A 482 -5.42 -20.90 -8.96
N SER A 483 -4.43 -20.59 -8.11
CA SER A 483 -3.41 -21.57 -7.69
C SER A 483 -3.99 -22.69 -6.80
N THR A 484 -5.13 -22.44 -6.16
CA THR A 484 -5.82 -23.38 -5.26
C THR A 484 -7.03 -24.07 -5.90
N ALA A 485 -7.46 -23.61 -7.08
CA ALA A 485 -8.54 -24.20 -7.88
C ALA A 485 -8.16 -24.20 -9.37
N PRO A 486 -7.28 -25.13 -9.81
CA PRO A 486 -6.59 -25.04 -11.10
C PRO A 486 -7.49 -25.19 -12.32
N LEU A 487 -8.79 -25.49 -12.15
CA LEU A 487 -9.79 -25.68 -13.21
C LEU A 487 -10.68 -24.44 -13.44
N GLN A 488 -10.31 -23.30 -12.84
CA GLN A 488 -11.03 -22.03 -12.91
C GLN A 488 -10.05 -20.88 -13.14
N GLY A 489 -10.42 -19.95 -14.01
CA GLY A 489 -9.57 -18.81 -14.35
C GLY A 489 -10.35 -17.60 -14.81
N PHE A 490 -9.63 -16.53 -15.05
CA PHE A 490 -10.15 -15.24 -15.44
C PHE A 490 -9.41 -14.74 -16.68
N PHE A 491 -10.11 -14.07 -17.58
CA PHE A 491 -9.50 -13.23 -18.60
C PHE A 491 -9.53 -11.79 -18.12
N PHE A 492 -8.39 -11.13 -18.15
CA PHE A 492 -8.25 -9.71 -17.83
C PHE A 492 -7.97 -8.91 -19.09
N THR A 493 -8.58 -7.73 -19.16
CA THR A 493 -8.32 -6.74 -20.21
C THR A 493 -8.25 -5.36 -19.58
N VAL A 494 -7.11 -4.70 -19.73
CA VAL A 494 -6.82 -3.35 -19.26
C VAL A 494 -6.93 -2.40 -20.44
N TYR A 495 -7.74 -1.35 -20.27
CA TYR A 495 -7.86 -0.23 -21.17
C TYR A 495 -7.16 0.97 -20.53
N PRO A 496 -5.83 1.10 -20.70
CA PRO A 496 -5.04 2.10 -19.99
C PRO A 496 -5.48 3.53 -20.28
N ASP A 497 -5.81 3.83 -21.54
CA ASP A 497 -6.28 5.16 -21.95
C ASP A 497 -7.62 5.56 -21.30
N LEU A 498 -8.40 4.57 -20.86
CA LEU A 498 -9.68 4.77 -20.20
C LEU A 498 -9.58 4.63 -18.68
N GLY A 499 -8.42 4.19 -18.14
CA GLY A 499 -8.29 3.77 -16.75
C GLY A 499 -9.27 2.65 -16.38
N PHE A 500 -9.70 1.84 -17.34
CA PHE A 500 -10.78 0.86 -17.19
C PHE A 500 -10.26 -0.57 -17.27
N PHE A 501 -10.81 -1.45 -16.44
CA PHE A 501 -10.44 -2.86 -16.36
C PHE A 501 -11.67 -3.73 -16.55
N PHE A 502 -11.57 -4.72 -17.43
CA PHE A 502 -12.60 -5.72 -17.68
C PHE A 502 -12.13 -7.12 -17.27
N MET A 503 -13.05 -7.89 -16.72
CA MET A 503 -12.82 -9.28 -16.32
C MET A 503 -13.96 -10.18 -16.79
N SER A 504 -13.59 -11.41 -17.17
CA SER A 504 -14.53 -12.51 -17.32
C SER A 504 -14.01 -13.80 -16.68
N LEU A 505 -14.88 -14.56 -16.01
CA LEU A 505 -14.57 -15.86 -15.42
C LEU A 505 -14.78 -16.99 -16.43
N PHE A 506 -13.85 -17.95 -16.49
CA PHE A 506 -14.01 -19.22 -17.19
C PHE A 506 -13.74 -20.44 -16.28
N THR A 507 -14.26 -21.61 -16.68
CA THR A 507 -14.00 -22.90 -16.03
C THR A 507 -13.69 -23.95 -17.09
N PHE A 508 -12.74 -24.86 -16.86
CA PHE A 508 -12.38 -25.92 -17.79
C PHE A 508 -12.33 -27.30 -17.11
N ASP A 509 -12.47 -28.37 -17.90
CA ASP A 509 -12.35 -29.76 -17.44
C ASP A 509 -11.02 -30.35 -17.94
N SER A 510 -10.23 -30.94 -17.05
CA SER A 510 -8.94 -31.56 -17.38
C SER A 510 -9.05 -32.99 -17.92
N GLN A 511 -10.24 -33.59 -17.95
CA GLN A 511 -10.48 -34.91 -18.51
C GLN A 511 -11.14 -34.86 -19.89
N ILE A 512 -10.39 -34.47 -20.93
CA ILE A 512 -10.86 -34.58 -22.31
C ILE A 512 -9.83 -35.27 -23.18
N PHE A 513 -9.83 -36.61 -23.12
CA PHE A 513 -9.60 -37.57 -24.21
C PHE A 513 -10.16 -38.95 -23.78
N GLY A 514 -11.47 -39.13 -23.79
CA GLY A 514 -12.07 -40.44 -23.48
C GLY A 514 -13.54 -40.34 -23.13
N GLY A 515 -14.40 -40.53 -24.13
CA GLY A 515 -15.82 -40.21 -24.04
C GLY A 515 -16.63 -41.00 -23.01
N GLY A 516 -17.78 -40.40 -22.70
CA GLY A 516 -18.98 -41.09 -22.19
C GLY A 516 -19.32 -40.76 -20.75
N ASN A 517 -20.10 -39.69 -20.53
CA ASN A 517 -21.16 -39.60 -19.53
C ASN A 517 -22.08 -38.40 -19.83
N THR A 518 -23.40 -38.62 -19.79
CA THR A 518 -24.46 -37.60 -19.92
C THR A 518 -25.17 -37.41 -18.59
N ALA A 519 -25.44 -36.16 -18.19
CA ALA A 519 -26.24 -35.83 -17.00
C ALA A 519 -27.45 -34.94 -17.37
N THR A 520 -28.57 -35.11 -16.65
CA THR A 520 -29.84 -34.37 -16.84
C THR A 520 -30.38 -33.77 -15.54
N PHE A 521 -30.55 -32.44 -15.56
CA PHE A 521 -31.63 -31.56 -15.06
C PHE A 521 -32.25 -31.76 -13.67
N ALA A 522 -31.74 -30.98 -12.70
CA ALA A 522 -32.42 -30.28 -11.59
C ALA A 522 -31.36 -29.71 -10.59
N ALA A 523 -30.30 -29.08 -11.12
CA ALA A 523 -29.29 -28.38 -10.34
C ALA A 523 -28.99 -26.99 -10.94
N SER A 524 -28.14 -26.25 -10.25
CA SER A 524 -27.80 -24.83 -10.35
C SER A 524 -26.94 -24.47 -11.56
N ASP A 525 -27.55 -24.34 -12.73
CA ASP A 525 -26.77 -24.50 -13.97
C ASP A 525 -26.41 -23.16 -14.66
N GLN A 526 -25.18 -22.73 -14.33
CA GLN A 526 -24.24 -21.87 -15.07
C GLN A 526 -24.34 -20.34 -14.99
N ARG A 527 -23.23 -19.72 -14.52
CA ARG A 527 -23.14 -18.30 -14.19
C ARG A 527 -21.78 -17.74 -14.59
N TRP A 528 -21.71 -17.03 -15.71
CA TRP A 528 -20.55 -16.19 -15.99
C TRP A 528 -20.60 -14.99 -15.08
N VAL A 529 -19.45 -14.70 -14.50
CA VAL A 529 -19.21 -13.51 -13.70
C VAL A 529 -18.36 -12.63 -14.60
N THR A 530 -19.00 -11.62 -15.18
CA THR A 530 -18.31 -10.56 -15.92
C THR A 530 -18.48 -9.27 -15.16
N GLY A 531 -17.54 -8.37 -15.34
CA GLY A 531 -17.66 -7.03 -14.80
C GLY A 531 -16.51 -6.19 -15.29
N GLY A 532 -16.70 -4.88 -15.22
CA GLY A 532 -15.62 -3.94 -15.41
C GLY A 532 -15.77 -2.75 -14.48
N ALA A 533 -14.65 -2.13 -14.16
CA ALA A 533 -14.59 -0.96 -13.33
C ALA A 533 -13.37 -0.12 -13.68
N PHE A 534 -13.40 1.15 -13.31
CA PHE A 534 -12.20 1.97 -13.31
C PHE A 534 -11.26 1.47 -12.21
N TYR A 535 -9.97 1.40 -12.53
CA TYR A 535 -8.94 0.94 -11.60
C TYR A 535 -8.13 2.13 -11.06
N ASN A 536 -7.51 1.95 -9.89
CA ASN A 536 -6.64 2.96 -9.29
C ASN A 536 -5.47 2.27 -8.60
N GLY A 537 -4.24 2.67 -8.92
CA GLY A 537 -3.02 2.03 -8.42
C GLY A 537 -2.96 0.55 -8.79
N ASP A 538 -2.81 -0.31 -7.77
CA ASP A 538 -2.59 -1.75 -7.89
C ASP A 538 -3.87 -2.60 -7.86
N SER A 539 -5.02 -1.96 -7.70
CA SER A 539 -6.27 -2.67 -7.44
C SER A 539 -7.47 -2.14 -8.20
N VAL A 540 -8.42 -3.05 -8.40
CA VAL A 540 -9.71 -2.77 -9.03
C VAL A 540 -10.80 -3.48 -8.26
N THR A 541 -11.86 -2.74 -7.88
CA THR A 541 -13.07 -3.31 -7.30
C THR A 541 -14.18 -3.30 -8.34
N ILE A 542 -14.50 -4.50 -8.81
CA ILE A 542 -15.40 -4.75 -9.93
C ILE A 542 -16.78 -5.13 -9.39
N PRO A 543 -17.83 -4.34 -9.66
CA PRO A 543 -19.19 -4.83 -9.51
C PRO A 543 -19.41 -5.91 -10.56
N VAL A 544 -19.75 -7.12 -10.11
CA VAL A 544 -19.91 -8.24 -11.01
C VAL A 544 -21.37 -8.53 -11.28
N GLU A 545 -21.62 -8.93 -12.52
CA GLU A 545 -22.94 -9.22 -13.04
C GLU A 545 -22.98 -10.64 -13.59
N LEU A 546 -24.19 -11.21 -13.54
CA LEU A 546 -24.50 -12.42 -14.28
C LEU A 546 -24.95 -12.02 -15.68
N THR A 547 -24.10 -12.27 -16.66
CA THR A 547 -24.43 -12.04 -18.06
C THR A 547 -25.24 -13.21 -18.61
N THR A 548 -26.44 -12.92 -19.13
CA THR A 548 -27.36 -13.91 -19.70
C THR A 548 -27.85 -13.50 -21.09
N GLY A 549 -28.25 -14.47 -21.94
CA GLY A 549 -29.03 -14.21 -23.17
C GLY A 549 -28.27 -13.79 -24.44
N GLY A 550 -26.93 -13.87 -24.46
CA GLY A 550 -26.15 -13.57 -25.66
C GLY A 550 -26.44 -14.48 -26.87
N ILE A 551 -26.53 -13.92 -28.08
CA ILE A 551 -26.69 -14.65 -29.34
C ILE A 551 -25.44 -14.48 -30.21
N PHE A 552 -24.72 -15.58 -30.49
CA PHE A 552 -23.57 -15.58 -31.40
C PHE A 552 -23.96 -15.04 -32.79
N ASN A 553 -23.26 -14.00 -33.23
CA ASN A 553 -23.48 -13.27 -34.48
C ASN A 553 -24.90 -12.69 -34.64
N GLY A 554 -25.59 -12.37 -33.52
CA GLY A 554 -26.88 -11.68 -33.55
C GLY A 554 -26.74 -10.21 -33.96
N SER A 555 -27.74 -9.66 -34.67
CA SER A 555 -27.75 -8.26 -35.15
C SER A 555 -28.00 -7.21 -34.05
N ASN A 556 -28.27 -7.64 -32.81
CA ASN A 556 -28.42 -6.83 -31.60
C ASN A 556 -28.28 -7.76 -30.38
N PRO A 557 -27.05 -8.11 -29.96
CA PRO A 557 -26.87 -8.92 -28.76
C PRO A 557 -27.39 -8.10 -27.56
N THR A 558 -28.49 -8.53 -26.97
CA THR A 558 -29.03 -7.93 -25.74
C THR A 558 -28.68 -8.87 -24.60
N ALA A 559 -27.73 -8.48 -23.74
CA ALA A 559 -27.46 -9.21 -22.53
C ALA A 559 -28.56 -8.92 -21.50
N GLY A 560 -29.25 -9.95 -21.01
CA GLY A 560 -30.02 -9.83 -19.78
C GLY A 560 -29.04 -9.74 -18.61
N GLN A 561 -29.08 -8.64 -17.86
CA GLN A 561 -28.31 -8.48 -16.63
C GLN A 561 -29.21 -8.73 -15.41
N THR A 562 -28.67 -9.38 -14.39
CA THR A 562 -29.11 -9.16 -13.01
C THR A 562 -28.14 -8.15 -12.40
N PRO A 563 -28.52 -6.88 -12.20
CA PRO A 563 -27.66 -5.90 -11.54
C PRO A 563 -27.32 -6.38 -10.13
N ASN A 564 -26.05 -6.24 -9.73
CA ASN A 564 -25.51 -6.52 -8.39
C ASN A 564 -25.50 -8.00 -7.96
N TYR A 565 -24.76 -8.86 -8.67
CA TYR A 565 -24.50 -10.23 -8.18
C TYR A 565 -23.52 -10.25 -6.99
N GLY A 566 -22.65 -9.25 -6.92
CA GLY A 566 -21.75 -8.97 -5.80
C GLY A 566 -20.52 -8.20 -6.27
N THR A 567 -19.41 -8.29 -5.55
CA THR A 567 -18.16 -7.60 -5.89
C THR A 567 -16.98 -8.56 -5.94
N ILE A 568 -16.06 -8.27 -6.85
CA ILE A 568 -14.73 -8.88 -6.89
C ILE A 568 -13.71 -7.75 -6.82
N THR A 569 -12.81 -7.78 -5.85
CA THR A 569 -11.66 -6.90 -5.76
C THR A 569 -10.41 -7.68 -6.12
N ILE A 570 -9.65 -7.17 -7.10
CA ILE A 570 -8.36 -7.73 -7.50
C ILE A 570 -7.28 -6.75 -7.08
N THR A 571 -6.26 -7.24 -6.39
CA THR A 571 -5.07 -6.48 -6.00
C THR A 571 -3.86 -7.20 -6.58
N PHE A 572 -3.14 -6.56 -7.48
CA PHE A 572 -1.98 -7.16 -8.12
C PHE A 572 -0.73 -7.01 -7.24
N ILE A 573 -0.05 -8.13 -7.03
CA ILE A 573 1.18 -8.17 -6.23
C ILE A 573 2.38 -7.90 -7.14
N ASN A 574 2.37 -8.49 -8.35
CA ASN A 574 3.35 -8.29 -9.40
C ASN A 574 2.78 -8.77 -10.75
N CYS A 575 3.58 -8.70 -11.82
CA CYS A 575 3.17 -9.08 -13.18
C CYS A 575 2.77 -10.57 -13.37
N ASN A 576 2.97 -11.41 -12.34
CA ASN A 576 2.67 -12.84 -12.37
C ASN A 576 1.65 -13.28 -11.31
N GLN A 577 1.37 -12.43 -10.32
CA GLN A 577 0.58 -12.82 -9.14
C GLN A 577 -0.38 -11.71 -8.73
N ALA A 578 -1.59 -12.10 -8.39
CA ALA A 578 -2.61 -11.21 -7.85
C ALA A 578 -3.41 -11.90 -6.75
N THR A 579 -4.04 -11.10 -5.91
CA THR A 579 -5.01 -11.54 -4.91
C THR A 579 -6.40 -11.12 -5.35
N LEU A 580 -7.33 -12.07 -5.40
CA LEU A 580 -8.73 -11.83 -5.73
C LEU A 580 -9.59 -12.09 -4.50
N THR A 581 -10.26 -11.04 -4.01
CA THR A 581 -11.24 -11.13 -2.91
C THR A 581 -12.65 -11.01 -3.51
N TYR A 582 -13.56 -11.92 -3.17
CA TYR A 582 -14.93 -11.91 -3.69
C TYR A 582 -15.95 -11.88 -2.56
N ASN A 583 -17.07 -11.21 -2.81
CA ASN A 583 -18.24 -11.17 -1.94
C ASN A 583 -19.52 -11.23 -2.77
N PHE A 584 -20.27 -12.33 -2.63
CA PHE A 584 -21.56 -12.58 -3.29
C PHE A 584 -22.65 -12.77 -2.22
N PRO A 585 -23.22 -11.67 -1.70
CA PRO A 585 -24.18 -11.71 -0.59
C PRO A 585 -25.41 -12.56 -0.90
N GLY A 586 -25.89 -12.51 -2.14
CA GLY A 586 -27.05 -13.28 -2.58
C GLY A 586 -26.84 -14.80 -2.55
N GLN A 587 -25.61 -15.28 -2.37
CA GLN A 587 -25.27 -16.71 -2.28
C GLN A 587 -24.64 -17.09 -0.92
N ASN A 588 -24.48 -16.14 0.01
CA ASN A 588 -23.69 -16.32 1.24
C ASN A 588 -22.26 -16.85 0.96
N LEU A 589 -21.63 -16.35 -0.10
CA LEU A 589 -20.27 -16.75 -0.49
C LEU A 589 -19.35 -15.54 -0.45
N SER A 590 -18.26 -15.65 0.32
CA SER A 590 -17.19 -14.66 0.34
C SER A 590 -15.86 -15.35 0.63
N GLY A 591 -14.76 -14.82 0.10
CA GLY A 591 -13.44 -15.38 0.34
C GLY A 591 -12.37 -14.75 -0.52
N GLN A 592 -11.19 -15.35 -0.53
CA GLN A 592 -10.02 -14.85 -1.22
C GLN A 592 -9.31 -15.98 -1.99
N LEU A 593 -8.74 -15.66 -3.15
CA LEU A 593 -7.97 -16.56 -4.00
C LEU A 593 -6.65 -15.89 -4.38
N THR A 594 -5.59 -16.67 -4.52
CA THR A 594 -4.35 -16.24 -5.18
C THR A 594 -4.40 -16.65 -6.64
N LEU A 595 -4.15 -15.68 -7.52
CA LEU A 595 -4.12 -15.87 -8.96
C LEU A 595 -2.67 -15.91 -9.45
N THR A 596 -2.43 -16.77 -10.44
CA THR A 596 -1.18 -16.84 -11.19
C THR A 596 -1.48 -16.74 -12.69
N ARG A 597 -0.65 -16.00 -13.43
CA ARG A 597 -0.74 -15.88 -14.88
C ARG A 597 -0.51 -17.24 -15.58
N VAL A 598 -1.27 -17.54 -16.63
CA VAL A 598 -1.18 -18.81 -17.37
C VAL A 598 -0.02 -18.83 -18.38
N VAL A 599 0.17 -17.74 -19.11
CA VAL A 599 1.23 -17.58 -20.12
C VAL A 599 2.06 -16.35 -19.76
N THR A 600 3.39 -16.47 -19.73
CA THR A 600 4.29 -15.42 -19.18
C THR A 600 4.86 -14.47 -20.24
N ASP A 601 4.25 -14.41 -21.42
CA ASP A 601 4.66 -13.61 -22.57
C ASP A 601 4.60 -12.10 -22.29
N ASN A 602 3.58 -11.63 -21.57
CA ASN A 602 3.42 -10.20 -21.25
C ASN A 602 4.10 -9.74 -19.95
N VAL A 603 4.82 -10.63 -19.26
CA VAL A 603 5.48 -10.30 -17.98
C VAL A 603 6.53 -9.22 -18.16
N ALA A 604 7.34 -9.32 -19.22
CA ALA A 604 8.40 -8.36 -19.49
C ALA A 604 7.84 -6.97 -19.85
N LEU A 605 6.75 -6.94 -20.63
CA LEU A 605 6.01 -5.72 -20.96
C LEU A 605 5.40 -5.09 -19.69
N CYS A 606 4.73 -5.90 -18.87
CA CYS A 606 4.20 -5.43 -17.60
C CYS A 606 5.31 -4.82 -16.74
N GLN A 607 6.45 -5.49 -16.60
CA GLN A 607 7.59 -5.03 -15.81
C GLN A 607 8.23 -3.75 -16.36
N SER A 608 8.32 -3.59 -17.68
CA SER A 608 8.84 -2.35 -18.27
C SER A 608 7.88 -1.18 -18.02
N MET A 609 6.57 -1.43 -18.08
CA MET A 609 5.55 -0.42 -17.80
C MET A 609 5.43 -0.07 -16.31
N GLN A 610 5.96 -0.90 -15.38
CA GLN A 610 6.13 -0.55 -13.96
C GLN A 610 7.29 0.45 -13.72
N GLN A 611 8.10 0.73 -14.73
CA GLN A 611 9.24 1.66 -14.65
C GLN A 611 8.94 2.99 -15.36
N GLU A 612 7.80 3.08 -16.04
CA GLU A 612 7.38 4.29 -16.74
C GLU A 612 6.51 5.14 -15.81
N ASP A 613 6.93 6.39 -15.63
CA ASP A 613 6.13 7.44 -14.99
C ASP A 613 4.82 7.62 -15.79
N PRO A 614 3.62 7.55 -15.17
CA PRO A 614 2.35 7.77 -15.84
C PRO A 614 2.25 9.11 -16.59
N THR A 615 3.12 10.07 -16.28
CA THR A 615 3.19 11.39 -16.93
C THR A 615 4.19 11.47 -18.10
N SER A 616 4.96 10.41 -18.36
CA SER A 616 5.98 10.37 -19.41
C SER A 616 5.47 9.99 -20.81
N VAL A 617 4.14 9.81 -20.97
CA VAL A 617 3.54 9.63 -22.30
C VAL A 617 3.64 10.94 -23.07
N ASN A 618 4.74 11.08 -23.80
CA ASN A 618 4.91 12.08 -24.83
C ASN A 618 3.87 11.82 -25.94
N THR A 619 2.72 12.46 -25.81
CA THR A 619 1.69 12.51 -26.86
C THR A 619 2.20 13.14 -28.15
N ALA A 620 3.44 13.64 -28.25
CA ALA A 620 4.00 14.08 -29.54
C ALA A 620 4.84 13.01 -30.28
N THR A 621 5.11 11.83 -29.73
CA THR A 621 5.84 10.75 -30.45
C THR A 621 4.99 9.53 -30.81
N LEU A 622 3.74 9.46 -30.34
CA LEU A 622 2.75 8.47 -30.81
C LEU A 622 1.59 9.10 -31.60
N LEU A 623 1.38 10.41 -31.53
CA LEU A 623 0.35 11.11 -32.33
C LEU A 623 0.80 11.53 -33.74
N ALA A 624 1.87 10.92 -34.27
CA ALA A 624 2.20 11.06 -35.70
C ALA A 624 1.50 10.00 -36.57
N GLU A 625 0.93 8.95 -35.98
CA GLU A 625 0.23 7.89 -36.72
C GLU A 625 -1.15 7.50 -36.16
N SER A 626 -1.61 8.09 -35.05
CA SER A 626 -2.96 7.87 -34.52
C SER A 626 -3.58 9.20 -34.10
N ASN A 627 -4.57 9.67 -34.86
CA ASN A 627 -5.62 10.65 -34.54
C ASN A 627 -6.26 11.08 -35.88
N HIS A 628 -7.57 11.08 -36.11
CA HIS A 628 -8.76 10.92 -35.28
C HIS A 628 -9.95 10.72 -36.25
N ALA A 629 -10.97 9.99 -35.80
CA ALA A 629 -12.39 10.42 -35.69
C ALA A 629 -13.31 9.19 -35.81
N GLU A 630 -13.72 8.55 -34.72
CA GLU A 630 -14.88 8.90 -33.86
C GLU A 630 -16.25 8.95 -34.58
N LEU A 631 -17.13 8.00 -34.20
CA LEU A 631 -18.54 8.28 -33.90
C LEU A 631 -18.56 9.50 -32.95
N GLU A 632 -19.29 10.59 -33.17
CA GLU A 632 -20.74 10.67 -33.35
C GLU A 632 -21.12 11.98 -34.06
N LEU A 633 -22.06 11.95 -35.02
CA LEU A 633 -23.13 12.96 -35.09
C LEU A 633 -24.25 12.52 -36.04
N ALA A 634 -25.30 11.91 -35.47
CA ALA A 634 -26.60 11.91 -36.12
C ALA A 634 -27.26 13.28 -35.87
N GLN A 635 -27.34 14.15 -36.89
CA GLN A 635 -28.54 14.92 -37.27
C GLN A 635 -28.29 15.96 -38.40
N SER A 636 -28.89 15.67 -39.57
CA SER A 636 -29.46 16.59 -40.58
C SER A 636 -28.61 17.31 -41.68
N ILE A 637 -28.67 16.71 -42.88
CA ILE A 637 -28.73 17.23 -44.29
C ILE A 637 -27.47 17.90 -44.95
N PRO A 638 -27.33 17.95 -46.31
CA PRO A 638 -26.68 16.95 -47.19
C PRO A 638 -25.57 17.54 -48.12
N ASP A 639 -24.99 16.66 -48.94
CA ASP A 639 -24.19 16.92 -50.14
C ASP A 639 -22.74 17.40 -49.97
N TYR A 640 -21.83 16.45 -49.72
CA TYR A 640 -20.45 16.55 -50.18
C TYR A 640 -20.03 15.19 -50.77
N VAL A 641 -19.75 15.17 -52.07
CA VAL A 641 -19.29 13.98 -52.81
C VAL A 641 -17.77 14.00 -52.82
N ASP A 642 -17.16 12.94 -52.27
CA ASP A 642 -15.71 12.78 -52.23
C ASP A 642 -15.15 12.41 -53.62
N PRO A 643 -14.07 13.06 -54.11
CA PRO A 643 -13.28 12.55 -55.22
C PRO A 643 -12.30 11.45 -54.73
N PRO A 644 -11.91 10.50 -55.61
CA PRO A 644 -11.32 9.24 -55.19
C PRO A 644 -9.88 9.38 -54.68
N LEU A 645 -9.61 8.71 -53.56
CA LEU A 645 -8.28 8.53 -52.99
C LEU A 645 -7.37 7.71 -53.94
N ALA A 646 -6.13 8.15 -54.09
CA ALA A 646 -5.07 7.36 -54.68
C ALA A 646 -4.64 6.23 -53.72
N PRO A 647 -4.31 5.02 -54.21
CA PRO A 647 -4.12 3.84 -53.38
C PRO A 647 -2.80 3.89 -52.58
N TYR A 648 -2.91 3.64 -51.28
CA TYR A 648 -1.82 3.19 -50.41
C TYR A 648 -1.37 1.80 -50.86
N SER A 649 -0.05 1.57 -50.91
CA SER A 649 0.54 0.28 -51.26
C SER A 649 0.80 -0.53 -49.99
N PRO A 650 -0.01 -1.55 -49.65
CA PRO A 650 0.32 -2.46 -48.57
C PRO A 650 1.57 -3.26 -48.94
N ASN A 651 2.47 -3.48 -47.99
CA ASN A 651 3.31 -4.67 -48.09
C ASN A 651 2.34 -5.87 -48.06
N ALA A 652 2.32 -6.61 -49.16
CA ALA A 652 1.37 -7.68 -49.42
C ALA A 652 1.47 -8.80 -48.37
N ASN A 653 0.32 -9.25 -47.87
CA ASN A 653 -0.02 -10.65 -47.54
C ASN A 653 1.18 -11.57 -47.23
N MET A 654 1.76 -11.45 -46.04
CA MET A 654 2.47 -12.57 -45.44
C MET A 654 1.64 -13.10 -44.28
N ALA A 655 1.06 -14.28 -44.50
CA ALA A 655 0.46 -15.08 -43.45
C ALA A 655 1.43 -15.19 -42.26
N VAL A 656 1.01 -14.71 -41.10
CA VAL A 656 1.78 -14.76 -39.85
C VAL A 656 1.49 -16.10 -39.17
N ASN A 657 2.52 -16.88 -38.84
CA ASN A 657 2.34 -18.12 -38.09
C ASN A 657 1.75 -17.83 -36.70
N ILE A 658 0.84 -18.68 -36.25
CA ILE A 658 0.24 -18.58 -34.92
C ILE A 658 1.33 -18.69 -33.85
N ASN A 659 1.38 -17.71 -32.96
CA ASN A 659 2.38 -17.58 -31.91
C ASN A 659 1.76 -16.94 -30.64
N ALA A 660 2.50 -16.90 -29.53
CA ALA A 660 2.02 -16.38 -28.25
C ALA A 660 1.50 -14.94 -28.33
N GLY A 661 2.10 -14.12 -29.19
CA GLY A 661 1.65 -12.75 -29.42
C GLY A 661 0.24 -12.66 -30.00
N MET A 662 -0.45 -13.77 -30.34
CA MET A 662 -1.86 -13.80 -30.76
C MET A 662 -2.88 -13.89 -29.62
N ASN A 663 -2.43 -13.95 -28.36
CA ASN A 663 -3.29 -13.89 -27.18
C ASN A 663 -4.13 -12.59 -27.15
N ASP A 664 -5.18 -12.59 -26.32
CA ASP A 664 -6.15 -11.49 -26.05
C ASP A 664 -7.52 -11.59 -26.75
N ALA A 665 -8.32 -10.52 -26.57
CA ALA A 665 -9.64 -10.33 -27.13
C ALA A 665 -9.60 -9.85 -28.59
N TRP A 666 -10.42 -10.48 -29.41
CA TRP A 666 -10.63 -10.19 -30.82
C TRP A 666 -12.12 -9.97 -31.06
N VAL A 667 -12.48 -8.88 -31.73
CA VAL A 667 -13.88 -8.49 -31.99
C VAL A 667 -14.17 -8.45 -33.48
N SER A 668 -15.46 -8.55 -33.81
CA SER A 668 -15.90 -8.34 -35.18
C SER A 668 -15.99 -6.86 -35.52
N ALA A 669 -15.42 -6.46 -36.65
CA ALA A 669 -15.59 -5.10 -37.19
C ALA A 669 -17.06 -4.73 -37.48
N LEU A 670 -17.96 -5.71 -37.64
CA LEU A 670 -19.39 -5.49 -37.93
C LEU A 670 -20.31 -5.66 -36.72
N ALA A 671 -19.78 -6.10 -35.57
CA ALA A 671 -20.54 -6.30 -34.34
C ALA A 671 -19.62 -6.12 -33.11
N PRO A 672 -19.34 -4.87 -32.69
CA PRO A 672 -18.33 -4.57 -31.65
C PRO A 672 -18.70 -5.07 -30.25
N LEU A 673 -19.96 -5.50 -30.04
CA LEU A 673 -20.49 -5.98 -28.76
C LEU A 673 -20.33 -7.50 -28.55
N GLN A 674 -19.55 -8.17 -29.40
CA GLN A 674 -19.21 -9.59 -29.27
C GLN A 674 -17.83 -9.90 -29.84
N GLY A 675 -17.16 -10.91 -29.29
CA GLY A 675 -15.80 -11.27 -29.68
C GLY A 675 -15.38 -12.65 -29.18
N LEU A 676 -14.09 -12.93 -29.35
CA LEU A 676 -13.42 -14.15 -28.91
C LEU A 676 -12.17 -13.80 -28.12
N PHE A 677 -11.93 -14.49 -27.01
CA PHE A 677 -10.61 -14.55 -26.40
C PHE A 677 -9.82 -15.69 -27.01
N PHE A 678 -8.58 -15.43 -27.38
CA PHE A 678 -7.62 -16.45 -27.80
C PHE A 678 -6.55 -16.65 -26.74
N THR A 679 -6.15 -17.91 -26.56
CA THR A 679 -4.97 -18.29 -25.78
C THR A 679 -4.19 -19.32 -26.58
N VAL A 680 -2.97 -18.96 -26.95
CA VAL A 680 -2.00 -19.79 -27.66
C VAL A 680 -1.06 -20.41 -26.64
N TYR A 681 -0.90 -21.72 -26.71
CA TYR A 681 0.07 -22.50 -25.94
C TYR A 681 1.18 -22.98 -26.89
N PRO A 682 2.26 -22.21 -27.09
CA PRO A 682 3.27 -22.51 -28.10
C PRO A 682 3.93 -23.87 -27.90
N ASP A 683 4.25 -24.20 -26.65
CA ASP A 683 4.89 -25.47 -26.27
C ASP A 683 4.03 -26.69 -26.60
N LEU A 684 2.71 -26.51 -26.68
CA LEU A 684 1.74 -27.55 -26.99
C LEU A 684 1.27 -27.50 -28.45
N GLY A 685 1.60 -26.44 -29.19
CA GLY A 685 1.05 -26.19 -30.53
C GLY A 685 -0.48 -26.06 -30.54
N LEU A 686 -1.07 -25.60 -29.43
CA LEU A 686 -2.50 -25.59 -29.18
C LEU A 686 -3.05 -24.16 -29.09
N LEU A 687 -4.21 -23.88 -29.67
CA LEU A 687 -4.97 -22.65 -29.46
C LEU A 687 -6.30 -22.98 -28.79
N PHE A 688 -6.61 -22.26 -27.72
CA PHE A 688 -7.91 -22.23 -27.07
C PHE A 688 -8.67 -20.95 -27.44
N LEU A 689 -9.98 -21.06 -27.63
CA LEU A 689 -10.87 -19.93 -27.86
C LEU A 689 -12.09 -19.98 -26.95
N SER A 690 -12.60 -18.80 -26.59
CA SER A 690 -13.90 -18.63 -25.93
C SER A 690 -14.63 -17.40 -26.45
N TRP A 691 -15.93 -17.54 -26.75
CA TRP A 691 -16.76 -16.45 -27.26
C TRP A 691 -17.40 -15.64 -26.11
N PHE A 692 -17.50 -14.32 -26.28
CA PHE A 692 -18.12 -13.39 -25.32
C PHE A 692 -19.03 -12.35 -26.00
N THR A 693 -19.91 -11.70 -25.21
CA THR A 693 -20.71 -10.54 -25.60
C THR A 693 -20.99 -9.61 -24.39
N PHE A 694 -21.19 -8.31 -24.61
CA PHE A 694 -21.46 -7.31 -23.57
C PHE A 694 -22.27 -6.11 -24.10
N ASP A 695 -22.84 -5.28 -23.22
CA ASP A 695 -23.61 -4.06 -23.55
C ASP A 695 -22.91 -2.80 -23.00
N SER A 696 -22.97 -1.68 -23.73
CA SER A 696 -22.38 -0.38 -23.34
C SER A 696 -23.41 0.65 -22.86
N VAL A 697 -24.73 0.38 -22.92
CA VAL A 697 -25.77 1.36 -22.53
C VAL A 697 -26.82 0.76 -21.59
N LEU A 698 -26.84 1.24 -20.34
CA LEU A 698 -27.85 0.96 -19.32
C LEU A 698 -29.22 1.54 -19.69
N SER A 699 -30.04 0.81 -20.45
CA SER A 699 -31.45 1.16 -20.62
C SER A 699 -32.33 0.24 -19.78
N GLY A 700 -32.72 0.75 -18.60
CA GLY A 700 -33.61 0.02 -17.69
C GLY A 700 -34.96 -0.29 -18.34
N GLY A 701 -35.45 -1.53 -18.17
CA GLY A 701 -36.87 -1.79 -18.37
C GLY A 701 -37.33 -3.16 -18.88
N ASN A 702 -36.49 -4.18 -19.07
CA ASN A 702 -36.98 -5.50 -19.48
C ASN A 702 -36.62 -6.60 -18.47
N THR A 703 -37.65 -7.20 -17.87
CA THR A 703 -37.55 -8.32 -16.94
C THR A 703 -37.48 -9.63 -17.74
N ALA A 704 -36.37 -10.35 -17.65
CA ALA A 704 -36.24 -11.68 -18.24
C ALA A 704 -36.92 -12.73 -17.35
N THR A 705 -37.79 -13.55 -17.96
CA THR A 705 -38.45 -14.68 -17.28
C THR A 705 -37.56 -15.92 -17.32
N PHE A 706 -37.26 -16.46 -16.15
CA PHE A 706 -36.46 -17.65 -15.91
C PHE A 706 -37.01 -18.90 -16.66
N GLY A 707 -36.20 -19.54 -17.51
CA GLY A 707 -36.51 -20.87 -18.09
C GLY A 707 -36.59 -20.99 -19.62
N ALA A 708 -36.11 -20.03 -20.42
CA ALA A 708 -36.02 -20.18 -21.88
C ALA A 708 -34.72 -20.88 -22.32
N SER A 709 -34.79 -21.62 -23.43
CA SER A 709 -33.86 -22.64 -23.95
C SER A 709 -32.56 -22.14 -24.62
N ASP A 710 -32.17 -20.88 -24.45
CA ASP A 710 -31.27 -20.22 -25.41
C ASP A 710 -30.19 -19.33 -24.75
N GLN A 711 -29.35 -19.93 -23.91
CA GLN A 711 -28.01 -19.42 -23.58
C GLN A 711 -26.94 -20.38 -24.10
N ARG A 712 -25.95 -19.88 -24.85
CA ARG A 712 -24.94 -20.73 -25.50
C ARG A 712 -23.54 -20.15 -25.39
N TRP A 713 -22.63 -20.95 -24.87
CA TRP A 713 -21.19 -20.73 -24.86
C TRP A 713 -20.55 -21.46 -26.03
N VAL A 714 -19.61 -20.81 -26.71
CA VAL A 714 -18.77 -21.45 -27.73
C VAL A 714 -17.34 -21.40 -27.21
N THR A 715 -16.86 -22.55 -26.73
CA THR A 715 -15.44 -22.76 -26.39
C THR A 715 -14.88 -23.84 -27.30
N GLY A 716 -13.57 -23.81 -27.52
CA GLY A 716 -12.91 -24.91 -28.18
C GLY A 716 -11.41 -24.82 -28.09
N ALA A 717 -10.75 -25.97 -28.24
CA ALA A 717 -9.30 -26.05 -28.34
C ALA A 717 -8.91 -26.87 -29.58
N GLY A 718 -7.87 -26.44 -30.29
CA GLY A 718 -7.39 -27.12 -31.49
C GLY A 718 -5.90 -26.93 -31.69
N PHE A 719 -5.25 -27.96 -32.25
CA PHE A 719 -3.85 -27.85 -32.65
C PHE A 719 -3.75 -26.97 -33.89
N TYR A 720 -2.90 -25.94 -33.83
CA TYR A 720 -2.71 -25.02 -34.93
C TYR A 720 -1.54 -25.44 -35.81
N SER A 721 -1.57 -25.00 -37.07
CA SER A 721 -0.47 -25.22 -38.01
C SER A 721 -0.32 -24.01 -38.92
N GLY A 722 0.89 -23.47 -38.99
CA GLY A 722 1.13 -22.21 -39.70
C GLY A 722 0.26 -21.09 -39.15
N ASN A 723 -0.48 -20.41 -40.00
CA ASN A 723 -1.35 -19.29 -39.65
C ASN A 723 -2.81 -19.67 -39.38
N SER A 724 -3.14 -20.96 -39.26
CA SER A 724 -4.53 -21.39 -39.13
C SER A 724 -4.73 -22.47 -38.08
N VAL A 725 -5.91 -22.43 -37.45
CA VAL A 725 -6.39 -23.46 -36.54
C VAL A 725 -7.83 -23.81 -36.91
N THR A 726 -8.16 -25.09 -36.87
CA THR A 726 -9.55 -25.55 -36.90
C THR A 726 -9.87 -26.20 -35.57
N VAL A 727 -10.85 -25.63 -34.90
CA VAL A 727 -11.22 -25.96 -33.54
C VAL A 727 -12.61 -26.60 -33.56
N PRO A 728 -12.75 -27.84 -33.04
CA PRO A 728 -14.07 -28.36 -32.73
C PRO A 728 -14.69 -27.50 -31.62
N VAL A 729 -15.87 -26.97 -31.89
CA VAL A 729 -16.60 -26.16 -30.92
C VAL A 729 -17.45 -27.06 -30.05
N GLU A 730 -17.35 -26.82 -28.75
CA GLU A 730 -18.15 -27.47 -27.73
C GLU A 730 -19.06 -26.44 -27.06
N LEU A 731 -20.32 -26.84 -26.85
CA LEU A 731 -21.17 -26.13 -25.89
C LEU A 731 -20.79 -26.61 -24.50
N THR A 732 -20.24 -25.71 -23.70
CA THR A 732 -19.92 -25.96 -22.29
C THR A 732 -21.06 -25.48 -21.40
N SER A 733 -21.63 -26.39 -20.58
CA SER A 733 -22.59 -26.02 -19.55
C SER A 733 -22.31 -26.56 -18.14
N GLY A 734 -22.80 -25.87 -17.11
CA GLY A 734 -22.79 -26.35 -15.71
C GLY A 734 -21.60 -25.94 -14.83
N GLY A 735 -20.81 -24.93 -15.20
CA GLY A 735 -19.71 -24.42 -14.37
C GLY A 735 -20.19 -23.76 -13.06
N ILE A 736 -19.59 -24.13 -11.92
CA ILE A 736 -19.86 -23.56 -10.58
C ILE A 736 -18.58 -22.93 -10.02
N PHE A 737 -18.64 -21.65 -9.66
CA PHE A 737 -17.55 -20.95 -8.97
C PHE A 737 -17.15 -21.70 -7.69
N LEU A 738 -15.87 -22.07 -7.57
CA LEU A 738 -15.31 -22.89 -6.49
C LEU A 738 -15.91 -24.30 -6.30
N GLY A 739 -16.60 -24.85 -7.31
CA GLY A 739 -17.07 -26.23 -7.28
C GLY A 739 -15.90 -27.23 -7.17
N SER A 740 -16.00 -28.21 -6.27
CA SER A 740 -14.95 -29.19 -5.98
C SER A 740 -14.74 -30.26 -7.07
N ASN A 741 -15.52 -30.23 -8.16
CA ASN A 741 -15.41 -31.08 -9.35
C ASN A 741 -16.18 -30.43 -10.52
N PRO A 742 -15.58 -29.52 -11.31
CA PRO A 742 -16.25 -28.97 -12.48
C PRO A 742 -16.43 -30.09 -13.51
N THR A 743 -17.66 -30.52 -13.75
CA THR A 743 -18.02 -31.41 -14.86
C THR A 743 -18.69 -30.55 -15.91
N ALA A 744 -17.97 -30.20 -16.97
CA ALA A 744 -18.55 -29.50 -18.09
C ALA A 744 -19.48 -30.48 -18.82
N SER A 745 -20.79 -30.20 -18.85
CA SER A 745 -21.69 -30.90 -19.76
C SER A 745 -21.34 -30.46 -21.18
N GLN A 746 -20.78 -31.38 -21.97
CA GLN A 746 -20.41 -31.17 -23.36
C GLN A 746 -21.52 -31.66 -24.28
N GLN A 747 -21.97 -30.81 -25.20
CA GLN A 747 -22.40 -31.34 -26.50
C GLN A 747 -21.17 -31.36 -27.41
N ALA A 748 -20.42 -32.46 -27.39
CA ALA A 748 -19.28 -32.65 -28.29
C ALA A 748 -19.74 -32.54 -29.75
N ASN A 749 -18.95 -31.87 -30.59
CA ASN A 749 -19.21 -31.61 -32.01
C ASN A 749 -20.41 -30.70 -32.29
N TYR A 750 -20.55 -29.58 -31.57
CA TYR A 750 -21.57 -28.58 -31.87
C TYR A 750 -21.37 -27.91 -33.25
N GLY A 751 -20.12 -27.85 -33.68
CA GLY A 751 -19.69 -27.47 -35.01
C GLY A 751 -18.19 -27.17 -35.04
N THR A 752 -17.74 -26.38 -36.00
CA THR A 752 -16.32 -26.03 -36.15
C THR A 752 -16.14 -24.54 -36.34
N ILE A 753 -15.11 -24.00 -35.69
CA ILE A 753 -14.56 -22.68 -36.00
C ILE A 753 -13.20 -22.90 -36.64
N THR A 754 -12.97 -22.32 -37.81
CA THR A 754 -11.65 -22.19 -38.41
C THR A 754 -11.24 -20.74 -38.38
N ILE A 755 -10.05 -20.48 -37.84
CA ILE A 755 -9.44 -19.16 -37.81
C ILE A 755 -8.22 -19.19 -38.71
N THR A 756 -8.07 -18.15 -39.52
CA THR A 756 -6.88 -17.90 -40.34
C THR A 756 -6.39 -16.49 -40.06
N PHE A 757 -5.20 -16.37 -39.49
CA PHE A 757 -4.57 -15.09 -39.22
C PHE A 757 -3.92 -14.56 -40.50
N ASN A 758 -4.34 -13.37 -40.91
CA ASN A 758 -3.78 -12.68 -42.07
C ASN A 758 -2.59 -11.80 -41.66
N SER A 759 -2.68 -11.21 -40.47
CA SER A 759 -1.65 -10.41 -39.84
C SER A 759 -1.71 -10.56 -38.31
N CYS A 760 -0.85 -9.84 -37.61
CA CYS A 760 -0.91 -9.76 -36.15
C CYS A 760 -2.10 -8.94 -35.63
N ASN A 761 -2.84 -8.23 -36.49
CA ASN A 761 -4.01 -7.42 -36.12
C ASN A 761 -5.31 -7.84 -36.81
N GLU A 762 -5.25 -8.76 -37.78
CA GLU A 762 -6.42 -9.17 -38.56
C GLU A 762 -6.47 -10.68 -38.74
N ALA A 763 -7.64 -11.26 -38.46
CA ALA A 763 -7.93 -12.67 -38.70
C ALA A 763 -9.28 -12.84 -39.41
N ILE A 764 -9.40 -13.90 -40.18
CA ILE A 764 -10.68 -14.36 -40.73
C ILE A 764 -11.14 -15.54 -39.90
N LEU A 765 -12.35 -15.43 -39.37
CA LEU A 765 -13.04 -16.53 -38.73
C LEU A 765 -14.14 -17.04 -39.65
N THR A 766 -14.13 -18.35 -39.90
CA THR A 766 -15.24 -19.08 -40.52
C THR A 766 -15.83 -20.04 -39.51
N TYR A 767 -17.15 -20.07 -39.40
CA TYR A 767 -17.87 -20.96 -38.49
C TYR A 767 -18.93 -21.77 -39.22
N ASP A 768 -19.13 -23.00 -38.78
CA ASP A 768 -20.21 -23.88 -39.20
C ASP A 768 -20.79 -24.60 -37.98
N PHE A 769 -22.05 -24.30 -37.66
CA PHE A 769 -22.83 -24.88 -36.55
C PHE A 769 -24.09 -25.57 -37.13
N PRO A 770 -23.94 -26.81 -37.65
CA PRO A 770 -25.02 -27.50 -38.37
C PRO A 770 -26.25 -27.75 -37.52
N SER A 771 -26.06 -27.91 -36.20
CA SER A 771 -27.14 -28.17 -35.22
C SER A 771 -28.19 -27.06 -35.18
N VAL A 772 -27.84 -25.86 -35.62
CA VAL A 772 -28.69 -24.66 -35.58
C VAL A 772 -28.78 -23.93 -36.92
N GLY A 773 -28.25 -24.54 -37.97
CA GLY A 773 -28.28 -24.00 -39.33
C GLY A 773 -27.54 -22.67 -39.49
N LEU A 774 -26.55 -22.40 -38.63
CA LEU A 774 -25.74 -21.18 -38.68
C LEU A 774 -24.37 -21.50 -39.26
N SER A 775 -24.01 -20.84 -40.35
CA SER A 775 -22.65 -20.82 -40.87
C SER A 775 -22.35 -19.48 -41.49
N GLY A 776 -21.08 -19.09 -41.48
CA GLY A 776 -20.70 -17.77 -41.96
C GLY A 776 -19.21 -17.49 -41.81
N MET A 777 -18.86 -16.26 -42.16
CA MET A 777 -17.51 -15.74 -42.08
C MET A 777 -17.56 -14.34 -41.48
N MET A 778 -16.55 -13.99 -40.70
CA MET A 778 -16.37 -12.65 -40.15
C MET A 778 -14.89 -12.30 -40.06
N THR A 779 -14.58 -11.02 -40.27
CA THR A 779 -13.25 -10.47 -40.00
C THR A 779 -13.17 -10.09 -38.53
N LEU A 780 -12.06 -10.48 -37.90
CA LEU A 780 -11.72 -10.15 -36.54
C LEU A 780 -10.56 -9.16 -36.52
N THR A 781 -10.65 -8.18 -35.64
CA THR A 781 -9.57 -7.26 -35.28
C THR A 781 -9.34 -7.32 -33.78
N ARG A 782 -8.16 -6.95 -33.31
CA ARG A 782 -7.89 -6.89 -31.87
C ARG A 782 -8.71 -5.81 -31.19
N VAL A 783 -8.99 -6.03 -29.91
CA VAL A 783 -9.52 -5.00 -29.01
C VAL A 783 -8.40 -4.10 -28.50
N VAL A 784 -7.23 -4.68 -28.21
CA VAL A 784 -6.03 -3.98 -27.72
C VAL A 784 -4.84 -4.33 -28.62
N GLU A 785 -4.05 -3.33 -28.99
CA GLU A 785 -2.98 -3.45 -30.00
C GLU A 785 -1.58 -3.71 -29.41
N ASP A 786 -1.48 -3.84 -28.08
CA ASP A 786 -0.24 -4.04 -27.31
C ASP A 786 0.59 -5.24 -27.80
N ASN A 787 -0.07 -6.34 -28.18
CA ASN A 787 0.57 -7.58 -28.60
C ASN A 787 0.93 -7.67 -30.09
N ILE A 788 0.65 -6.65 -30.91
CA ILE A 788 0.99 -6.65 -32.35
C ILE A 788 2.51 -6.76 -32.54
N SER A 789 3.28 -5.90 -31.87
CA SER A 789 4.74 -5.86 -32.00
C SER A 789 5.40 -7.17 -31.56
N LEU A 790 4.90 -7.78 -30.48
CA LEU A 790 5.36 -9.10 -30.03
C LEU A 790 5.04 -10.19 -31.05
N CYS A 791 3.82 -10.19 -31.58
CA CYS A 791 3.41 -11.14 -32.61
C CYS A 791 4.27 -11.04 -33.88
N GLU A 792 4.59 -9.83 -34.34
CA GLU A 792 5.43 -9.60 -35.52
C GLU A 792 6.86 -10.04 -35.28
N MET A 793 7.41 -9.74 -34.10
CA MET A 793 8.74 -10.19 -33.68
C MET A 793 8.82 -11.73 -33.71
N LEU A 794 7.87 -12.42 -33.08
CA LEU A 794 7.82 -13.88 -33.02
C LEU A 794 7.59 -14.53 -34.40
N ALA A 795 6.95 -13.83 -35.33
CA ALA A 795 6.75 -14.31 -36.70
C ALA A 795 7.97 -14.13 -37.61
N SER A 796 8.88 -13.24 -37.24
CA SER A 796 10.12 -12.95 -37.99
C SER A 796 11.33 -13.80 -37.57
N GLY A 797 11.19 -14.58 -36.49
CA GLY A 797 12.24 -15.38 -35.84
C GLY A 797 12.46 -16.78 -36.41
#